data_AF-A0A9Q8WND7-F1
#
_entry.id   AF-A0A9Q8WND7-F1
#
_cell.length_a   1.000
_cell.length_b   1.000
_cell.length_c   1.000
_cell.angle_alpha   90.00
_cell.angle_beta   90.00
_cell.angle_gamma   90.00
#
_symmetry.space_group_name_H-M   'P 1'
#
loop_
_entity.id
_entity.type
_entity.pdbx_description
1 polymer ?
#
loop_
_entity_poly.entity_id
_entity_poly.type
_entity_poly.pdbx_seq_one_letter_code
_entity_poly.pdbx_strand_id
1 'polypeptide(L)'
;MPAVNTWQAEADVLVKARCIGSWHLDVWWGDAGSTNQIPHCSSNYPCRRETLTGYSPNQRAGRVKLMVFCYSFVRRVYNTSLVKILTTTIIDPSNASNETLGLLDMATSRISNAACFIGLLFASTWLTRTHAKPPPSDTLWQVSPPLDYNDKLFAGWKQISVEAEIQIYNGVAENRTYAHHPELFAIGSDVLLIYSSAPVDEDSMGQDIWISTSSDNGSSWSSGRSLMPAALLPNQTETHNWKYWCDRGIAQRAWQALTFVHLEGELYAVGQSGSRWCPGRWAAAGRIARKVSLSGEPLADPCWLEQNDFTKSELYAETVYGTEYGMEYCARACEINAVLRKPDEAPAWSPWLYNNGLYAADGLHQMEEQTFAVWHNDSDSSTGGYWQRHWRDITSEANNTHSVWVEYNADPKGNGWYPKILNSHGNAIHQTNIPDAKTKQFLGKLDGTGDRFLLSNPRYNAADPQRQPLTLALSRGADQTYKSIGVLRTNATKAIVPDTRDGIKNRAFGFSYPSAVQVGRKLLIAYSENKENIWQYYGRIGNKEAAKKSKSPFHISETSSSVFKCEVEGQANYDVNDWRCTSGVRSTCSRTQHRSVTIGHGWSRLSAEYKSRHFHDIKVTRQVYSIPSQPGLNIAPNSIILSSKLFIMPEKLLFTGATGFIGGTVLTQLLNSSNKDINALSITALVRGQEQADILSQKGIHAVLFTGLDDSQFLTKIASEHDYVIHTPTGFHTGSAVALLEGLAERKKQTGRDVHFVHTSGTSNLAERTITQRSGDIHQWSDKEKVYEYEEKKESQEAYGQRTTDIAVVRTAEKTGVKAYIMMPPTVYGRGTGLFNQGSMQIPSIIRGAIKAGVPEYVGGGTARLGHVHVTDLAMLYELILSKVLSGETIPSGRRGIYFSNTGSHNWRDLAGLVGKAGASLGALESREPRSVSLEEAGSRWLNATPQIAEMNYAAHSSTKPVLAPELGWRPTKTEADWEASFVEAFQMVLDEQAQ
;
A
#
# COMPACT_ATOMS: atom_id res chain seq x y z
N MET A 1 -66.12 -3.43 -32.09
CA MET A 1 -67.15 -2.60 -31.41
C MET A 1 -66.87 -2.65 -29.90
N PRO A 2 -67.20 -1.62 -29.11
CA PRO A 2 -66.88 -0.21 -29.40
C PRO A 2 -66.44 0.61 -28.16
N ALA A 3 -65.83 1.79 -28.39
CA ALA A 3 -65.97 3.01 -27.57
C ALA A 3 -65.36 3.05 -26.12
N VAL A 4 -64.98 4.20 -25.54
CA VAL A 4 -64.70 5.59 -26.02
C VAL A 4 -63.83 6.33 -24.97
N ASN A 5 -63.06 7.35 -25.42
CA ASN A 5 -62.49 8.56 -24.78
C ASN A 5 -62.53 8.76 -23.24
N THR A 6 -61.62 9.48 -22.56
CA THR A 6 -60.31 10.16 -22.80
C THR A 6 -59.82 10.67 -21.41
N TRP A 7 -58.57 11.14 -21.25
CA TRP A 7 -58.20 12.49 -20.73
C TRP A 7 -56.67 12.57 -20.46
N GLN A 8 -56.07 13.72 -20.82
CA GLN A 8 -54.75 14.27 -20.43
C GLN A 8 -53.55 13.33 -20.10
N ALA A 9 -52.52 13.39 -20.94
CA ALA A 9 -51.22 13.98 -20.59
C ALA A 9 -50.40 14.25 -21.86
N GLU A 10 -49.57 15.30 -21.85
CA GLU A 10 -48.68 15.64 -22.97
C GLU A 10 -47.38 14.83 -22.89
N ALA A 11 -46.89 14.33 -24.03
CA ALA A 11 -45.63 13.63 -24.14
C ALA A 11 -44.74 14.34 -25.18
N ASP A 12 -43.69 15.01 -24.70
CA ASP A 12 -42.68 15.60 -25.57
C ASP A 12 -41.27 15.09 -25.21
N VAL A 13 -40.41 14.95 -26.23
CA VAL A 13 -39.21 14.09 -26.19
C VAL A 13 -37.95 14.92 -26.26
N LEU A 14 -37.11 14.90 -25.22
CA LEU A 14 -35.76 15.49 -25.27
C LEU A 14 -34.67 14.64 -24.57
N VAL A 15 -33.65 14.29 -25.36
CA VAL A 15 -32.24 14.04 -25.01
C VAL A 15 -31.90 12.98 -23.94
N LYS A 16 -31.57 11.76 -24.41
CA LYS A 16 -30.47 10.99 -23.81
C LYS A 16 -29.13 11.47 -24.39
N ALA A 17 -28.34 12.18 -23.60
CA ALA A 17 -26.97 12.55 -24.00
C ALA A 17 -26.04 11.33 -23.92
N ARG A 18 -25.59 10.81 -25.06
CA ARG A 18 -24.49 9.83 -25.13
C ARG A 18 -23.16 10.55 -25.28
N CYS A 19 -22.27 10.43 -24.30
CA CYS A 19 -20.89 10.85 -24.43
C CYS A 19 -20.00 9.70 -24.94
N ILE A 20 -20.00 9.53 -26.27
CA ILE A 20 -18.84 9.03 -27.01
C ILE A 20 -18.08 10.31 -27.43
N GLY A 21 -16.76 10.43 -27.36
CA GLY A 21 -15.68 9.50 -27.04
C GLY A 21 -14.42 9.97 -27.80
N SER A 22 -13.26 9.37 -27.59
CA SER A 22 -12.05 9.66 -28.40
C SER A 22 -11.35 8.38 -28.81
N TRP A 23 -11.58 7.98 -30.07
CA TRP A 23 -10.93 6.84 -30.72
C TRP A 23 -9.60 7.26 -31.35
N HIS A 24 -8.71 6.28 -31.53
CA HIS A 24 -7.97 6.17 -32.79
C HIS A 24 -8.35 4.84 -33.44
N LEU A 25 -8.49 4.85 -34.77
CA LEU A 25 -8.74 3.66 -35.58
C LEU A 25 -7.42 2.94 -35.85
N ASP A 26 -7.50 1.64 -36.16
CA ASP A 26 -7.03 1.24 -37.49
C ASP A 26 -7.83 0.05 -38.06
N VAL A 27 -7.66 -0.22 -39.36
CA VAL A 27 -8.62 -0.99 -40.18
C VAL A 27 -8.26 -2.46 -40.38
N TRP A 28 -9.24 -3.36 -40.27
CA TRP A 28 -9.16 -4.79 -40.63
C TRP A 28 -9.64 -5.06 -42.06
N TRP A 29 -8.95 -5.95 -42.80
CA TRP A 29 -9.42 -6.58 -44.03
C TRP A 29 -8.68 -7.90 -44.34
N GLY A 30 -9.43 -8.97 -44.65
CA GLY A 30 -8.98 -10.06 -45.56
C GLY A 30 -8.47 -11.38 -44.95
N ASP A 31 -9.37 -12.33 -44.74
CA ASP A 31 -9.05 -13.77 -44.61
C ASP A 31 -8.67 -14.43 -45.95
N ALA A 32 -7.88 -15.52 -45.90
CA ALA A 32 -8.09 -16.75 -46.68
C ALA A 32 -7.08 -17.88 -46.34
N GLY A 33 -7.55 -19.11 -46.10
CA GLY A 33 -6.69 -20.32 -46.10
C GLY A 33 -7.16 -21.47 -45.21
N SER A 34 -7.62 -22.58 -45.82
CA SER A 34 -7.95 -23.87 -45.16
C SER A 34 -6.90 -24.94 -45.59
N THR A 35 -6.80 -26.18 -45.06
CA THR A 35 -7.81 -27.25 -44.83
C THR A 35 -7.31 -28.37 -43.87
N ASN A 36 -8.16 -29.40 -43.67
CA ASN A 36 -7.89 -30.78 -43.16
C ASN A 36 -7.79 -30.99 -41.62
N GLN A 37 -8.30 -32.07 -41.02
CA GLN A 37 -9.41 -33.00 -41.38
C GLN A 37 -9.87 -33.78 -40.12
N ILE A 38 -11.05 -34.44 -40.14
CA ILE A 38 -11.69 -35.10 -38.96
C ILE A 38 -11.81 -36.63 -39.12
N PRO A 39 -11.83 -37.38 -37.99
CA PRO A 39 -12.89 -38.36 -37.70
C PRO A 39 -13.34 -38.36 -36.21
N HIS A 40 -14.54 -38.78 -35.76
CA HIS A 40 -15.83 -39.11 -36.41
C HIS A 40 -16.97 -39.20 -35.34
N CYS A 41 -18.25 -39.12 -35.75
CA CYS A 41 -19.49 -39.45 -34.97
C CYS A 41 -19.86 -38.57 -33.75
N SER A 42 -21.14 -38.28 -33.43
CA SER A 42 -22.47 -38.57 -34.03
C SER A 42 -23.58 -37.84 -33.22
N SER A 43 -24.79 -37.48 -33.68
CA SER A 43 -25.46 -37.42 -35.01
C SER A 43 -26.82 -36.65 -34.87
N ASN A 44 -27.86 -37.03 -35.64
CA ASN A 44 -29.30 -36.74 -35.42
C ASN A 44 -29.82 -35.28 -35.55
N TYR A 45 -29.73 -34.71 -36.76
CA TYR A 45 -30.85 -34.35 -37.68
C TYR A 45 -32.29 -33.99 -37.16
N PRO A 46 -33.16 -33.27 -37.93
CA PRO A 46 -32.98 -32.70 -39.30
C PRO A 46 -33.60 -31.30 -39.64
N CYS A 47 -33.20 -30.77 -40.81
CA CYS A 47 -33.99 -29.88 -41.72
C CYS A 47 -34.29 -28.41 -41.29
N ARG A 48 -34.44 -27.43 -42.22
CA ARG A 48 -34.26 -27.40 -43.69
C ARG A 48 -33.78 -26.02 -44.19
N ARG A 49 -33.37 -25.94 -45.48
CA ARG A 49 -32.89 -24.73 -46.17
C ARG A 49 -34.02 -23.84 -46.69
N GLU A 50 -33.69 -22.57 -46.96
CA GLU A 50 -34.03 -21.94 -48.24
C GLU A 50 -32.89 -20.99 -48.71
N THR A 51 -32.88 -20.58 -49.99
CA THR A 51 -31.70 -19.99 -50.67
C THR A 51 -32.08 -19.07 -51.84
N LEU A 52 -31.36 -17.94 -52.02
CA LEU A 52 -31.15 -17.15 -53.27
C LEU A 52 -30.00 -16.14 -52.97
N THR A 53 -28.78 -16.13 -53.51
CA THR A 53 -28.23 -16.05 -54.90
C THR A 53 -28.47 -14.72 -55.64
N GLY A 54 -27.42 -13.94 -55.99
CA GLY A 54 -27.56 -12.75 -56.85
C GLY A 54 -26.35 -11.80 -57.06
N TYR A 55 -25.35 -12.21 -57.87
CA TYR A 55 -24.47 -11.40 -58.75
C TYR A 55 -23.77 -10.06 -58.33
N SER A 56 -22.44 -10.15 -58.19
CA SER A 56 -21.36 -9.46 -58.96
C SER A 56 -21.40 -7.94 -59.32
N PRO A 57 -20.30 -7.16 -59.08
CA PRO A 57 -20.20 -5.71 -59.36
C PRO A 57 -19.29 -5.32 -60.56
N ASN A 58 -19.23 -4.02 -60.94
CA ASN A 58 -18.01 -3.44 -61.56
C ASN A 58 -17.87 -1.87 -61.63
N GLN A 59 -16.61 -1.42 -61.56
CA GLN A 59 -15.96 -0.17 -62.06
C GLN A 59 -16.23 1.28 -61.56
N ARG A 60 -15.13 1.88 -61.05
CA ARG A 60 -14.47 3.17 -61.41
C ARG A 60 -15.10 4.57 -61.12
N ALA A 61 -14.60 5.19 -60.05
CA ALA A 61 -13.95 6.52 -59.95
C ALA A 61 -14.40 7.75 -60.80
N GLY A 62 -14.69 8.87 -60.12
CA GLY A 62 -14.77 10.23 -60.69
C GLY A 62 -14.85 11.35 -59.63
N ARG A 63 -14.30 12.55 -59.91
CA ARG A 63 -14.34 13.74 -59.01
C ARG A 63 -15.37 14.78 -59.48
N VAL A 64 -16.03 15.50 -58.57
CA VAL A 64 -16.70 16.81 -58.83
C VAL A 64 -16.56 17.75 -57.62
N LYS A 65 -16.49 19.07 -57.87
CA LYS A 65 -16.68 20.18 -56.90
C LYS A 65 -17.94 20.97 -57.27
N LEU A 66 -18.63 21.62 -56.31
CA LEU A 66 -19.20 23.00 -56.33
C LEU A 66 -20.08 23.20 -55.05
N MET A 67 -20.05 24.33 -54.33
CA MET A 67 -20.79 25.62 -54.47
C MET A 67 -22.33 25.54 -54.32
N VAL A 68 -23.10 26.55 -53.87
CA VAL A 68 -23.01 27.78 -53.01
C VAL A 68 -24.48 28.22 -52.78
N PHE A 69 -24.86 28.85 -51.65
CA PHE A 69 -25.64 30.12 -51.55
C PHE A 69 -26.33 30.39 -50.21
N CYS A 70 -26.47 31.69 -49.90
CA CYS A 70 -27.29 32.27 -48.83
C CYS A 70 -28.56 32.90 -49.43
N TYR A 71 -29.55 33.27 -48.59
CA TYR A 71 -30.04 34.66 -48.49
C TYR A 71 -30.76 34.89 -47.14
N SER A 72 -31.43 36.03 -46.95
CA SER A 72 -31.62 36.65 -45.62
C SER A 72 -32.86 37.55 -45.52
N PHE A 73 -33.25 37.96 -44.29
CA PHE A 73 -33.85 39.29 -44.02
C PHE A 73 -33.66 39.76 -42.57
N VAL A 74 -34.07 41.00 -42.25
CA VAL A 74 -33.47 41.85 -41.19
C VAL A 74 -34.48 42.74 -40.43
N ARG A 75 -34.29 42.91 -39.11
CA ARG A 75 -34.40 44.19 -38.34
C ARG A 75 -34.04 44.01 -36.85
N ARG A 76 -33.68 45.02 -36.05
CA ARG A 76 -32.51 45.97 -36.03
C ARG A 76 -32.57 46.69 -34.66
N VAL A 77 -31.47 47.33 -34.22
CA VAL A 77 -31.31 48.19 -33.00
C VAL A 77 -31.13 47.37 -31.71
N TYR A 78 -30.24 47.70 -30.75
CA TYR A 78 -28.87 48.28 -30.70
C TYR A 78 -28.34 48.07 -29.23
N ASN A 79 -27.10 48.29 -28.79
CA ASN A 79 -25.94 48.98 -29.39
C ASN A 79 -24.55 48.45 -28.93
N THR A 80 -23.49 49.11 -29.40
CA THR A 80 -22.12 49.33 -28.85
C THR A 80 -21.85 49.01 -27.36
N SER A 81 -20.68 48.51 -26.95
CA SER A 81 -19.38 48.28 -27.63
C SER A 81 -18.45 47.39 -26.74
N LEU A 82 -17.19 47.06 -27.02
CA LEU A 82 -16.36 46.57 -28.16
C LEU A 82 -14.87 46.82 -27.74
N VAL A 83 -13.84 45.99 -28.01
CA VAL A 83 -13.72 44.62 -28.54
C VAL A 83 -12.31 44.05 -28.22
N LYS A 84 -12.07 42.73 -28.40
CA LYS A 84 -10.73 42.08 -28.32
C LYS A 84 -9.85 42.39 -29.54
N ILE A 85 -8.54 42.09 -29.49
CA ILE A 85 -7.78 41.59 -30.65
C ILE A 85 -6.60 40.70 -30.19
N LEU A 86 -6.21 39.71 -31.01
CA LEU A 86 -5.04 38.82 -30.84
C LEU A 86 -3.87 39.36 -31.75
N THR A 87 -2.64 38.86 -31.81
CA THR A 87 -2.15 37.47 -31.81
C THR A 87 -0.61 37.44 -31.69
N THR A 88 -0.06 36.33 -31.19
CA THR A 88 1.31 35.78 -31.39
C THR A 88 2.42 36.64 -32.03
N THR A 89 3.55 36.74 -31.33
CA THR A 89 4.89 36.30 -31.81
C THR A 89 5.79 36.04 -30.59
N ILE A 90 6.67 35.03 -30.65
CA ILE A 90 7.70 34.75 -29.62
C ILE A 90 9.07 35.06 -30.23
N ILE A 91 9.85 35.92 -29.57
CA ILE A 91 11.31 36.04 -29.74
C ILE A 91 11.91 36.30 -28.35
N ASP A 92 12.95 35.53 -27.99
CA ASP A 92 13.72 35.63 -26.73
C ASP A 92 15.07 36.35 -27.01
N PRO A 93 15.96 36.67 -26.03
CA PRO A 93 16.53 38.01 -25.97
C PRO A 93 18.02 38.10 -26.30
N SER A 94 18.51 39.30 -26.65
CA SER A 94 19.89 39.76 -26.37
C SER A 94 20.16 41.20 -26.86
N ASN A 95 21.18 41.82 -26.26
CA ASN A 95 22.00 42.91 -26.80
C ASN A 95 21.32 44.24 -27.20
N ALA A 96 21.00 45.05 -26.19
CA ALA A 96 21.49 46.43 -26.12
C ALA A 96 21.87 46.73 -24.66
N SER A 97 22.95 47.49 -24.43
CA SER A 97 23.62 47.54 -23.12
C SER A 97 23.40 48.85 -22.35
N ASN A 98 23.83 48.82 -21.08
CA ASN A 98 24.35 49.97 -20.33
C ASN A 98 25.29 50.86 -21.22
N GLU A 99 25.57 52.13 -20.92
CA GLU A 99 25.47 52.82 -19.62
C GLU A 99 25.43 54.35 -19.81
N THR A 100 24.79 55.10 -18.90
CA THR A 100 25.24 56.48 -18.58
C THR A 100 24.81 56.85 -17.17
N LEU A 101 25.76 57.26 -16.32
CA LEU A 101 25.49 57.75 -14.97
C LEU A 101 25.02 59.21 -15.02
N GLY A 102 24.08 59.58 -14.15
CA GLY A 102 23.60 60.96 -14.00
C GLY A 102 22.71 61.11 -12.78
N LEU A 103 23.26 61.63 -11.68
CA LEU A 103 22.50 62.05 -10.50
C LEU A 103 21.79 63.40 -10.76
N LEU A 104 20.95 63.78 -9.79
CA LEU A 104 20.21 65.03 -9.55
C LEU A 104 20.81 66.32 -10.20
N ASP A 105 20.03 67.37 -10.52
CA ASP A 105 18.84 67.87 -9.80
C ASP A 105 17.94 68.79 -10.69
N MET A 106 17.11 69.64 -10.06
CA MET A 106 16.29 70.76 -10.58
C MET A 106 14.81 70.50 -10.90
N ALA A 107 14.11 69.94 -9.91
CA ALA A 107 13.00 70.58 -9.19
C ALA A 107 11.96 71.52 -9.87
N THR A 108 10.71 71.40 -9.36
CA THR A 108 9.56 72.35 -9.36
C THR A 108 8.52 72.33 -10.49
N SER A 109 7.36 71.70 -10.22
CA SER A 109 5.97 72.21 -10.38
C SER A 109 4.96 71.03 -10.38
N ARG A 110 3.67 71.16 -10.01
CA ARG A 110 2.90 72.16 -9.22
C ARG A 110 1.57 71.51 -8.73
N ILE A 111 0.99 72.08 -7.66
CA ILE A 111 -0.46 72.11 -7.33
C ILE A 111 -1.16 70.76 -6.98
N SER A 112 -1.29 70.55 -5.66
CA SER A 112 -2.52 70.30 -4.89
C SER A 112 -3.81 69.77 -5.56
N ASN A 113 -4.43 68.76 -4.93
CA ASN A 113 -5.83 68.87 -4.50
C ASN A 113 -6.21 67.86 -3.40
N ALA A 114 -6.53 68.34 -2.19
CA ALA A 114 -6.66 67.52 -0.98
C ALA A 114 -8.09 66.97 -0.70
N ALA A 115 -8.97 66.94 -1.70
CA ALA A 115 -10.38 66.60 -1.52
C ALA A 115 -10.70 65.08 -1.55
N CYS A 116 -9.79 64.24 -2.06
CA CYS A 116 -10.09 62.82 -2.31
C CYS A 116 -9.71 61.85 -1.17
N PHE A 117 -8.93 62.30 -0.18
CA PHE A 117 -8.28 61.39 0.78
C PHE A 117 -9.12 60.97 1.99
N ILE A 118 -10.24 61.63 2.28
CA ILE A 118 -11.10 61.30 3.44
C ILE A 118 -12.14 60.22 3.09
N GLY A 119 -12.59 60.16 1.83
CA GLY A 119 -13.57 59.14 1.37
C GLY A 119 -13.01 57.71 1.27
N LEU A 120 -11.67 57.56 1.17
CA LEU A 120 -11.01 56.25 1.00
C LEU A 120 -10.57 55.59 2.32
N LEU A 121 -10.61 56.30 3.45
CA LEU A 121 -10.19 55.77 4.76
C LEU A 121 -11.30 55.07 5.56
N PHE A 122 -12.56 55.12 5.09
CA PHE A 122 -13.69 54.41 5.70
C PHE A 122 -14.25 53.26 4.83
N ALA A 123 -13.57 52.92 3.73
CA ALA A 123 -13.93 51.82 2.83
C ALA A 123 -12.92 50.65 2.87
N SER A 124 -11.92 50.68 3.75
CA SER A 124 -10.83 49.69 3.82
C SER A 124 -11.06 48.55 4.83
N THR A 125 -12.14 48.59 5.62
CA THR A 125 -12.58 47.45 6.45
C THR A 125 -13.43 46.44 5.66
N TRP A 126 -13.10 46.22 4.39
CA TRP A 126 -13.44 44.95 3.75
C TRP A 126 -12.61 43.86 4.42
N LEU A 127 -13.23 43.18 5.38
CA LEU A 127 -12.64 42.05 6.09
C LEU A 127 -12.00 41.08 5.09
N THR A 128 -10.67 41.01 5.11
CA THR A 128 -9.91 39.98 4.41
C THR A 128 -10.13 38.66 5.12
N ARG A 129 -11.30 38.05 4.91
CA ARG A 129 -11.66 36.73 5.44
C ARG A 129 -10.59 35.74 5.01
N THR A 130 -9.79 35.31 5.97
CA THR A 130 -8.76 34.29 5.73
C THR A 130 -9.45 32.96 5.40
N HIS A 131 -8.70 32.00 4.89
CA HIS A 131 -9.14 30.61 5.03
C HIS A 131 -9.22 30.23 6.50
N ALA A 132 -10.08 29.27 6.84
CA ALA A 132 -10.22 28.79 8.21
C ALA A 132 -8.88 28.28 8.74
N LYS A 133 -8.60 28.56 10.01
CA LYS A 133 -7.35 28.17 10.66
C LYS A 133 -7.59 27.01 11.62
N PRO A 134 -7.25 25.76 11.26
CA PRO A 134 -7.28 24.67 12.21
C PRO A 134 -6.27 24.87 13.34
N PRO A 135 -6.50 24.29 14.53
CA PRO A 135 -5.54 24.32 15.61
C PRO A 135 -4.29 23.50 15.24
N PRO A 136 -3.11 23.86 15.77
CA PRO A 136 -1.91 23.04 15.64
C PRO A 136 -2.18 21.62 16.13
N SER A 137 -1.77 20.61 15.36
CA SER A 137 -2.13 19.20 15.59
C SER A 137 -1.59 18.67 16.92
N ASP A 138 -0.46 19.20 17.37
CA ASP A 138 0.21 18.95 18.65
C ASP A 138 -0.51 19.55 19.88
N THR A 139 -1.65 20.24 19.69
CA THR A 139 -2.41 20.87 20.80
C THR A 139 -3.75 20.20 21.12
N LEU A 140 -4.16 19.18 20.35
CA LEU A 140 -5.50 18.58 20.44
C LEU A 140 -5.76 17.82 21.75
N TRP A 141 -4.74 17.21 22.36
CA TRP A 141 -4.84 16.46 23.61
C TRP A 141 -4.41 17.33 24.79
N GLN A 142 -5.36 17.66 25.69
CA GLN A 142 -5.12 18.46 26.91
C GLN A 142 -5.85 17.83 28.11
N VAL A 143 -5.87 16.49 28.13
CA VAL A 143 -6.62 15.67 29.09
C VAL A 143 -6.00 15.77 30.50
N SER A 144 -6.85 15.89 31.52
CA SER A 144 -6.45 15.92 32.93
C SER A 144 -7.23 14.88 33.76
N PRO A 145 -6.58 14.05 34.60
CA PRO A 145 -5.11 13.91 34.74
C PRO A 145 -4.45 13.41 33.43
N PRO A 146 -3.12 13.57 33.28
CA PRO A 146 -2.40 12.99 32.15
C PRO A 146 -2.44 11.45 32.15
N LEU A 147 -2.10 10.85 31.01
CA LEU A 147 -1.98 9.40 30.82
C LEU A 147 -0.92 8.81 31.77
N ASP A 148 -1.31 7.85 32.63
CA ASP A 148 -0.37 7.03 33.39
C ASP A 148 -0.13 5.68 32.69
N TYR A 149 1.11 5.46 32.25
CA TYR A 149 1.52 4.22 31.60
C TYR A 149 1.67 3.02 32.57
N ASN A 150 1.78 3.29 33.87
CA ASN A 150 1.95 2.27 34.92
C ASN A 150 0.62 1.59 35.25
N ASP A 151 -0.48 2.35 35.30
CA ASP A 151 -1.83 1.80 35.40
C ASP A 151 -2.24 1.12 34.08
N LYS A 152 -2.04 -0.20 34.04
CA LYS A 152 -2.36 -1.04 32.89
C LYS A 152 -3.86 -1.14 32.58
N LEU A 153 -4.72 -0.80 33.53
CA LEU A 153 -6.16 -1.02 33.41
C LEU A 153 -6.93 0.27 33.12
N PHE A 154 -6.72 1.35 33.88
CA PHE A 154 -7.47 2.60 33.70
C PHE A 154 -6.59 3.77 33.23
N ALA A 155 -5.28 3.55 33.11
CA ALA A 155 -4.28 4.50 32.67
C ALA A 155 -4.32 5.87 33.39
N GLY A 156 -4.64 5.85 34.69
CA GLY A 156 -4.73 7.03 35.56
C GLY A 156 -6.11 7.71 35.58
N TRP A 157 -7.08 7.21 34.82
CA TRP A 157 -8.41 7.82 34.67
C TRP A 157 -9.51 7.06 35.40
N LYS A 158 -10.71 7.66 35.47
CA LYS A 158 -11.89 7.03 36.06
C LYS A 158 -12.69 6.29 35.02
N GLN A 159 -13.21 5.12 35.38
CA GLN A 159 -14.27 4.49 34.60
C GLN A 159 -15.55 5.34 34.67
N ILE A 160 -16.23 5.48 33.54
CA ILE A 160 -17.52 6.18 33.43
C ILE A 160 -18.66 5.17 33.50
N SER A 161 -19.74 5.54 34.20
CA SER A 161 -20.92 4.70 34.35
C SER A 161 -21.61 4.47 33.02
N VAL A 162 -21.67 3.22 32.57
CA VAL A 162 -22.49 2.73 31.46
C VAL A 162 -23.81 2.19 32.01
N GLU A 163 -24.90 2.28 31.23
CA GLU A 163 -26.21 1.76 31.64
C GLU A 163 -26.34 0.24 31.44
N ALA A 164 -25.76 -0.27 30.36
CA ALA A 164 -25.71 -1.69 30.06
C ALA A 164 -24.46 -2.05 29.26
N GLU A 165 -24.08 -3.31 29.39
CA GLU A 165 -23.08 -4.00 28.59
C GLU A 165 -23.74 -5.23 27.96
N ILE A 166 -23.59 -5.41 26.65
CA ILE A 166 -24.19 -6.51 25.91
C ILE A 166 -23.12 -7.17 25.04
N GLN A 167 -22.89 -8.48 25.22
CA GLN A 167 -22.18 -9.29 24.22
C GLN A 167 -23.19 -9.63 23.12
N ILE A 168 -22.97 -9.10 21.92
CA ILE A 168 -23.84 -9.36 20.76
C ILE A 168 -23.36 -10.60 20.00
N TYR A 169 -22.04 -10.86 20.00
CA TYR A 169 -21.44 -12.01 19.35
C TYR A 169 -20.39 -12.68 20.24
N ASN A 170 -20.44 -14.00 20.30
CA ASN A 170 -19.49 -14.84 21.03
C ASN A 170 -18.84 -15.84 20.04
N GLY A 171 -17.61 -15.57 19.62
CA GLY A 171 -16.96 -16.34 18.56
C GLY A 171 -16.71 -17.82 18.92
N VAL A 172 -16.63 -18.15 20.22
CA VAL A 172 -16.49 -19.54 20.68
C VAL A 172 -17.81 -20.30 20.58
N ALA A 173 -18.93 -19.69 21.01
CA ALA A 173 -20.25 -20.31 20.91
C ALA A 173 -20.70 -20.54 19.46
N GLU A 174 -20.32 -19.63 18.56
CA GLU A 174 -20.61 -19.68 17.12
C GLU A 174 -19.61 -20.52 16.31
N ASN A 175 -18.59 -21.10 16.96
CA ASN A 175 -17.48 -21.84 16.33
C ASN A 175 -16.78 -21.03 15.20
N ARG A 176 -16.70 -19.72 15.38
CA ARG A 176 -16.14 -18.74 14.45
C ARG A 176 -15.36 -17.70 15.25
N THR A 177 -14.13 -18.07 15.61
CA THR A 177 -13.36 -17.42 16.67
C THR A 177 -12.57 -16.20 16.18
N TYR A 178 -12.87 -15.71 14.98
CA TYR A 178 -12.55 -14.35 14.57
C TYR A 178 -13.84 -13.54 14.43
N ALA A 179 -13.91 -12.40 15.13
CA ALA A 179 -14.99 -11.42 14.97
C ALA A 179 -14.44 -10.00 15.14
N HIS A 180 -14.60 -9.16 14.13
CA HIS A 180 -14.00 -7.82 14.10
C HIS A 180 -14.84 -6.85 13.25
N HIS A 181 -14.33 -5.63 13.02
CA HIS A 181 -14.93 -4.67 12.10
C HIS A 181 -16.43 -4.30 12.40
N PRO A 182 -16.84 -4.00 13.65
CA PRO A 182 -18.23 -3.70 13.96
C PRO A 182 -18.63 -2.28 13.53
N GLU A 183 -19.63 -2.13 12.65
CA GLU A 183 -20.22 -0.84 12.29
C GLU A 183 -21.70 -0.72 12.66
N LEU A 184 -22.03 0.36 13.36
CA LEU A 184 -23.38 0.69 13.81
C LEU A 184 -24.08 1.66 12.86
N PHE A 185 -25.38 1.43 12.63
CA PHE A 185 -26.30 2.39 12.03
C PHE A 185 -27.58 2.45 12.88
N ALA A 186 -28.23 3.61 12.93
CA ALA A 186 -29.51 3.77 13.63
C ALA A 186 -30.47 4.70 12.89
N ILE A 187 -31.76 4.38 12.97
CA ILE A 187 -32.85 5.21 12.44
C ILE A 187 -34.09 5.03 13.32
N GLY A 188 -34.59 6.13 13.89
CA GLY A 188 -35.64 6.07 14.91
C GLY A 188 -35.17 5.35 16.17
N SER A 189 -35.81 4.22 16.51
CA SER A 189 -35.40 3.31 17.60
C SER A 189 -34.67 2.05 17.10
N ASP A 190 -34.66 1.82 15.79
CA ASP A 190 -34.02 0.67 15.17
C ASP A 190 -32.52 0.91 15.03
N VAL A 191 -31.73 -0.08 15.42
CA VAL A 191 -30.27 -0.09 15.39
C VAL A 191 -29.81 -1.36 14.70
N LEU A 192 -28.89 -1.22 13.76
CA LEU A 192 -28.32 -2.32 12.99
C LEU A 192 -26.80 -2.33 13.19
N LEU A 193 -26.23 -3.53 13.26
CA LEU A 193 -24.80 -3.76 13.45
C LEU A 193 -24.32 -4.79 12.44
N ILE A 194 -23.41 -4.40 11.54
CA ILE A 194 -22.65 -5.35 10.73
C ILE A 194 -21.25 -5.56 11.30
N TYR A 195 -20.68 -6.74 11.09
CA TYR A 195 -19.33 -7.09 11.53
C TYR A 195 -18.73 -8.21 10.66
N SER A 196 -17.41 -8.32 10.63
CA SER A 196 -16.72 -9.46 10.01
C SER A 196 -16.69 -10.64 10.97
N SER A 197 -16.89 -11.86 10.45
CA SER A 197 -16.70 -13.12 11.18
C SER A 197 -15.89 -14.11 10.33
N ALA A 198 -15.03 -14.93 10.94
CA ALA A 198 -14.30 -16.01 10.25
C ALA A 198 -14.04 -17.20 11.21
N PRO A 199 -13.71 -18.41 10.69
CA PRO A 199 -13.52 -19.59 11.53
C PRO A 199 -12.47 -19.43 12.65
N VAL A 200 -11.31 -18.83 12.34
CA VAL A 200 -10.21 -18.63 13.31
C VAL A 200 -9.41 -17.34 13.07
N ASP A 201 -9.10 -17.03 11.82
CA ASP A 201 -8.08 -16.03 11.47
C ASP A 201 -8.66 -14.80 10.75
N GLU A 202 -8.04 -13.66 10.98
CA GLU A 202 -8.32 -12.40 10.27
C GLU A 202 -7.98 -12.48 8.78
N ASP A 203 -8.82 -11.99 7.89
CA ASP A 203 -8.65 -12.05 6.44
C ASP A 203 -8.29 -13.47 5.94
N SER A 204 -9.01 -14.46 6.47
CA SER A 204 -8.94 -15.85 6.02
C SER A 204 -10.07 -16.22 5.09
N MET A 205 -9.90 -17.33 4.39
CA MET A 205 -11.01 -17.97 3.70
C MET A 205 -12.10 -18.35 4.71
N GLY A 206 -13.36 -18.32 4.26
CA GLY A 206 -14.50 -18.48 5.14
C GLY A 206 -14.89 -17.21 5.90
N GLN A 207 -14.15 -16.09 5.76
CA GLN A 207 -14.54 -14.80 6.32
C GLN A 207 -15.69 -14.16 5.52
N ASP A 208 -16.72 -13.73 6.25
CA ASP A 208 -17.97 -13.19 5.73
C ASP A 208 -18.45 -11.98 6.57
N ILE A 209 -19.50 -11.30 6.10
CA ILE A 209 -20.11 -10.17 6.82
C ILE A 209 -21.40 -10.64 7.47
N TRP A 210 -21.50 -10.47 8.79
CA TRP A 210 -22.66 -10.79 9.60
C TRP A 210 -23.46 -9.55 9.95
N ILE A 211 -24.72 -9.74 10.33
CA ILE A 211 -25.61 -8.70 10.85
C ILE A 211 -26.33 -9.15 12.12
N SER A 212 -26.49 -8.22 13.06
CA SER A 212 -27.43 -8.27 14.19
C SER A 212 -28.26 -6.98 14.19
N THR A 213 -29.50 -7.04 14.70
CA THR A 213 -30.40 -5.88 14.79
C THR A 213 -31.08 -5.75 16.15
N SER A 214 -31.56 -4.54 16.45
CA SER A 214 -32.20 -4.16 17.70
C SER A 214 -33.33 -3.17 17.38
N SER A 215 -34.56 -3.40 17.83
CA SER A 215 -35.69 -2.46 17.65
C SER A 215 -36.01 -1.62 18.90
N ASP A 216 -35.25 -1.78 19.98
CA ASP A 216 -35.51 -1.18 21.30
C ASP A 216 -34.43 -0.19 21.77
N ASN A 217 -33.77 0.49 20.82
CA ASN A 217 -32.69 1.45 21.06
C ASN A 217 -31.41 0.80 21.65
N GLY A 218 -31.04 -0.39 21.17
CA GLY A 218 -29.84 -1.14 21.58
C GLY A 218 -29.93 -1.74 22.99
N SER A 219 -31.13 -2.04 23.46
CA SER A 219 -31.38 -2.62 24.80
C SER A 219 -31.41 -4.16 24.75
N SER A 220 -31.82 -4.73 23.62
CA SER A 220 -31.73 -6.16 23.28
C SER A 220 -31.40 -6.32 21.79
N TRP A 221 -30.82 -7.47 21.40
CA TRP A 221 -30.31 -7.71 20.05
C TRP A 221 -30.72 -9.08 19.52
N SER A 222 -30.88 -9.19 18.20
CA SER A 222 -31.01 -10.46 17.51
C SER A 222 -29.73 -11.28 17.58
N SER A 223 -29.86 -12.61 17.51
CA SER A 223 -28.75 -13.47 17.10
C SER A 223 -28.13 -12.95 15.81
N GLY A 224 -26.81 -13.10 15.70
CA GLY A 224 -26.09 -12.80 14.47
C GLY A 224 -26.43 -13.78 13.36
N ARG A 225 -26.31 -13.34 12.10
CA ARG A 225 -26.35 -14.21 10.92
C ARG A 225 -25.46 -13.67 9.80
N SER A 226 -24.96 -14.54 8.94
CA SER A 226 -24.28 -14.15 7.71
C SER A 226 -25.23 -13.38 6.78
N LEU A 227 -24.81 -12.19 6.33
CA LEU A 227 -25.53 -11.29 5.43
C LEU A 227 -24.90 -11.26 4.02
N MET A 228 -23.57 -11.34 3.95
CA MET A 228 -22.81 -11.48 2.70
C MET A 228 -21.84 -12.66 2.89
N PRO A 229 -22.14 -13.85 2.35
CA PRO A 229 -21.46 -15.10 2.70
C PRO A 229 -20.00 -15.17 2.23
N ALA A 230 -19.27 -16.19 2.68
CA ALA A 230 -17.88 -16.40 2.27
C ALA A 230 -17.76 -16.64 0.75
N ALA A 231 -16.79 -15.99 0.11
CA ALA A 231 -16.53 -16.12 -1.33
C ALA A 231 -15.74 -17.41 -1.66
N LEU A 232 -16.40 -18.55 -1.49
CA LEU A 232 -15.85 -19.88 -1.76
C LEU A 232 -16.03 -20.27 -3.23
N LEU A 233 -15.01 -20.89 -3.82
CA LEU A 233 -15.05 -21.49 -5.16
C LEU A 233 -15.77 -22.85 -5.13
N PRO A 234 -16.16 -23.43 -6.29
CA PRO A 234 -16.91 -24.69 -6.33
C PRO A 234 -16.13 -25.91 -5.81
N ASN A 235 -14.80 -25.79 -5.72
CA ASN A 235 -13.90 -26.78 -5.11
C ASN A 235 -13.54 -26.45 -3.64
N GLN A 236 -14.23 -25.50 -3.01
CA GLN A 236 -14.02 -25.04 -1.63
C GLN A 236 -15.31 -25.23 -0.83
N THR A 237 -15.78 -26.48 -0.73
CA THR A 237 -17.06 -26.84 -0.12
C THR A 237 -17.11 -26.71 1.41
N GLU A 238 -15.97 -26.44 2.05
CA GLU A 238 -15.83 -26.33 3.50
C GLU A 238 -15.04 -25.07 3.88
N THR A 239 -15.29 -24.53 5.08
CA THR A 239 -14.51 -23.42 5.62
C THR A 239 -13.41 -23.94 6.56
N HIS A 240 -12.17 -23.56 6.27
CA HIS A 240 -11.01 -23.89 7.10
C HIS A 240 -10.19 -22.63 7.40
N ASN A 241 -9.35 -22.71 8.43
CA ASN A 241 -8.46 -21.64 8.91
C ASN A 241 -7.41 -21.18 7.89
N TRP A 242 -6.70 -20.09 8.23
CA TRP A 242 -5.66 -19.50 7.37
C TRP A 242 -4.61 -20.53 6.92
N LYS A 243 -4.11 -21.34 7.85
CA LYS A 243 -3.01 -22.28 7.57
C LYS A 243 -3.41 -23.31 6.50
N TYR A 244 -4.61 -23.90 6.59
CA TYR A 244 -5.06 -24.95 5.68
C TYR A 244 -4.95 -24.56 4.20
N TRP A 245 -5.37 -23.34 3.86
CA TRP A 245 -5.35 -22.85 2.47
C TRP A 245 -3.97 -22.39 2.02
N CYS A 246 -3.18 -21.77 2.92
CA CYS A 246 -1.80 -21.42 2.63
C CYS A 246 -0.90 -22.62 2.37
N ASP A 247 -1.06 -23.70 3.14
CA ASP A 247 -0.34 -24.96 2.93
C ASP A 247 -0.59 -25.57 1.53
N ARG A 248 -1.65 -25.12 0.85
CA ARG A 248 -2.07 -25.55 -0.50
C ARG A 248 -1.78 -24.50 -1.59
N GLY A 249 -1.16 -23.37 -1.24
CA GLY A 249 -0.91 -22.26 -2.18
C GLY A 249 -2.16 -21.50 -2.62
N ILE A 250 -3.27 -21.64 -1.89
CA ILE A 250 -4.59 -21.11 -2.29
C ILE A 250 -4.81 -19.71 -1.70
N ALA A 251 -5.15 -18.77 -2.59
CA ALA A 251 -5.54 -17.40 -2.25
C ALA A 251 -6.80 -17.33 -1.39
N GLN A 252 -6.81 -16.42 -0.42
CA GLN A 252 -7.87 -16.30 0.58
C GLN A 252 -8.70 -15.04 0.31
N ARG A 253 -9.94 -15.24 -0.13
CA ARG A 253 -10.96 -14.19 -0.26
C ARG A 253 -11.68 -14.02 1.06
N ALA A 254 -11.76 -12.78 1.52
CA ALA A 254 -12.39 -12.41 2.78
C ALA A 254 -13.21 -11.12 2.61
N TRP A 255 -14.40 -11.05 3.23
CA TRP A 255 -15.20 -9.83 3.26
C TRP A 255 -15.02 -9.07 4.59
N GLN A 256 -14.79 -7.77 4.49
CA GLN A 256 -14.67 -6.82 5.59
C GLN A 256 -15.93 -5.97 5.66
N ALA A 257 -16.60 -5.94 6.82
CA ALA A 257 -17.73 -5.04 7.04
C ALA A 257 -17.23 -3.58 6.98
N LEU A 258 -17.96 -2.72 6.25
CA LEU A 258 -17.47 -1.37 5.93
C LEU A 258 -18.34 -0.24 6.47
N THR A 259 -19.65 -0.25 6.21
CA THR A 259 -20.61 0.76 6.68
C THR A 259 -22.04 0.38 6.29
N PHE A 260 -23.02 1.17 6.70
CA PHE A 260 -24.32 1.27 6.04
C PHE A 260 -24.40 2.52 5.14
N VAL A 261 -25.27 2.48 4.14
CA VAL A 261 -25.69 3.64 3.33
C VAL A 261 -27.21 3.68 3.30
N HIS A 262 -27.78 4.81 3.72
CA HIS A 262 -29.22 5.06 3.68
C HIS A 262 -29.54 6.10 2.60
N LEU A 263 -30.37 5.72 1.64
CA LEU A 263 -30.65 6.49 0.42
C LEU A 263 -32.16 6.43 0.11
N GLU A 264 -32.85 7.56 0.28
CA GLU A 264 -34.28 7.71 -0.06
C GLU A 264 -35.24 6.67 0.58
N GLY A 265 -34.90 6.17 1.77
CA GLY A 265 -35.66 5.14 2.47
C GLY A 265 -35.21 3.71 2.19
N GLU A 266 -34.23 3.51 1.29
CA GLU A 266 -33.55 2.24 1.09
C GLU A 266 -32.28 2.19 1.97
N LEU A 267 -32.09 1.08 2.69
CA LEU A 267 -30.88 0.83 3.48
C LEU A 267 -30.02 -0.24 2.79
N TYR A 268 -28.72 0.02 2.70
CA TYR A 268 -27.72 -0.87 2.15
C TYR A 268 -26.64 -1.13 3.20
N ALA A 269 -26.36 -2.41 3.49
CA ALA A 269 -25.10 -2.78 4.13
C ALA A 269 -24.00 -2.79 3.05
N VAL A 270 -22.79 -2.37 3.40
CA VAL A 270 -21.64 -2.29 2.48
C VAL A 270 -20.46 -3.11 3.01
N GLY A 271 -19.81 -3.84 2.11
CA GLY A 271 -18.60 -4.63 2.38
C GLY A 271 -17.45 -4.29 1.43
N GLN A 272 -16.22 -4.45 1.91
CA GLN A 272 -14.98 -4.37 1.12
C GLN A 272 -14.26 -5.72 1.14
N SER A 273 -13.62 -6.10 0.04
CA SER A 273 -12.80 -7.32 0.00
C SER A 273 -11.42 -7.07 0.61
N GLY A 274 -10.92 -8.04 1.38
CA GLY A 274 -9.54 -8.09 1.88
C GLY A 274 -8.86 -9.38 1.45
N SER A 275 -8.52 -9.49 0.17
CA SER A 275 -7.95 -10.72 -0.40
C SER A 275 -6.46 -10.85 -0.06
N ARG A 276 -6.01 -12.06 0.26
CA ARG A 276 -4.63 -12.31 0.72
C ARG A 276 -4.01 -13.56 0.11
N TRP A 277 -2.82 -13.42 -0.45
CA TRP A 277 -1.98 -14.50 -0.99
C TRP A 277 -1.01 -15.02 0.05
N CYS A 278 -0.73 -16.32 -0.02
CA CYS A 278 0.30 -16.96 0.79
C CYS A 278 1.55 -17.19 -0.06
N PRO A 279 2.75 -16.69 0.33
CA PRO A 279 3.03 -15.80 1.46
C PRO A 279 2.85 -14.31 1.14
N GLY A 280 2.44 -13.52 2.14
CA GLY A 280 2.78 -12.10 2.28
C GLY A 280 1.92 -11.04 1.58
N ARG A 281 1.34 -11.30 0.41
CA ARG A 281 0.62 -10.27 -0.38
C ARG A 281 -0.83 -10.07 0.09
N TRP A 282 -1.28 -8.82 0.19
CA TRP A 282 -2.66 -8.44 0.52
C TRP A 282 -3.16 -7.37 -0.47
N ALA A 283 -4.41 -7.44 -0.92
CA ALA A 283 -5.04 -6.41 -1.75
C ALA A 283 -6.58 -6.45 -1.67
N ALA A 284 -7.21 -5.28 -1.77
CA ALA A 284 -8.66 -5.18 -1.98
C ALA A 284 -9.00 -5.31 -3.47
N ALA A 285 -10.06 -6.06 -3.79
CA ALA A 285 -10.52 -6.30 -5.15
C ALA A 285 -11.68 -5.38 -5.57
N GLY A 286 -12.52 -5.00 -4.62
CA GLY A 286 -13.73 -4.21 -4.88
C GLY A 286 -14.61 -4.07 -3.65
N ARG A 287 -15.71 -3.33 -3.81
CA ARG A 287 -16.76 -3.15 -2.80
C ARG A 287 -18.11 -3.63 -3.30
N ILE A 288 -18.88 -4.20 -2.38
CA ILE A 288 -20.21 -4.74 -2.61
C ILE A 288 -21.22 -4.09 -1.66
N ALA A 289 -22.48 -4.06 -2.08
CA ALA A 289 -23.59 -3.70 -1.21
C ALA A 289 -24.68 -4.77 -1.27
N ARG A 290 -25.44 -4.92 -0.17
CA ARG A 290 -26.69 -5.68 -0.14
C ARG A 290 -27.79 -4.81 0.47
N LYS A 291 -28.94 -4.72 -0.20
CA LYS A 291 -30.10 -3.98 0.32
C LYS A 291 -30.71 -4.75 1.49
N VAL A 292 -31.05 -4.08 2.58
CA VAL A 292 -31.56 -4.67 3.82
C VAL A 292 -32.79 -3.95 4.37
N SER A 293 -33.61 -4.66 5.14
CA SER A 293 -34.67 -4.08 5.98
C SER A 293 -34.09 -3.52 7.29
N LEU A 294 -34.91 -2.81 8.08
CA LEU A 294 -34.55 -2.39 9.44
C LEU A 294 -34.41 -3.57 10.41
N SER A 295 -35.12 -4.69 10.16
CA SER A 295 -34.88 -5.97 10.84
C SER A 295 -33.62 -6.70 10.33
N GLY A 296 -32.91 -6.14 9.35
CA GLY A 296 -31.68 -6.70 8.79
C GLY A 296 -31.87 -7.88 7.86
N GLU A 297 -33.08 -8.09 7.31
CA GLU A 297 -33.33 -9.11 6.29
C GLU A 297 -32.78 -8.65 4.94
N PRO A 298 -32.18 -9.53 4.12
CA PRO A 298 -31.79 -9.19 2.76
C PRO A 298 -33.03 -8.93 1.89
N LEU A 299 -33.13 -7.71 1.32
CA LEU A 299 -34.20 -7.30 0.40
C LEU A 299 -33.79 -7.39 -1.08
N ALA A 300 -32.52 -7.70 -1.33
CA ALA A 300 -31.96 -8.01 -2.64
C ALA A 300 -30.69 -8.85 -2.43
N ASP A 301 -30.15 -9.42 -3.50
CA ASP A 301 -28.85 -10.07 -3.49
C ASP A 301 -27.69 -9.05 -3.49
N PRO A 302 -26.46 -9.48 -3.16
CA PRO A 302 -25.30 -8.60 -3.22
C PRO A 302 -25.07 -8.09 -4.65
N CYS A 303 -24.57 -6.87 -4.78
CA CYS A 303 -24.24 -6.26 -6.07
C CYS A 303 -22.96 -5.42 -5.95
N TRP A 304 -22.23 -5.25 -7.06
CA TRP A 304 -20.96 -4.51 -7.05
C TRP A 304 -21.22 -3.01 -6.98
N LEU A 305 -20.60 -2.34 -6.01
CA LEU A 305 -20.44 -0.88 -6.06
C LEU A 305 -19.30 -0.50 -6.98
N GLU A 306 -18.21 -1.27 -6.96
CA GLU A 306 -17.08 -1.15 -7.88
C GLU A 306 -16.17 -2.38 -7.86
N GLN A 307 -15.34 -2.46 -8.90
CA GLN A 307 -14.33 -3.48 -9.13
C GLN A 307 -13.02 -2.78 -9.54
N ASN A 308 -11.88 -3.38 -9.22
CA ASN A 308 -10.60 -3.04 -9.83
C ASN A 308 -10.05 -4.24 -10.65
N ASP A 309 -8.86 -4.10 -11.24
CA ASP A 309 -8.26 -5.15 -12.07
C ASP A 309 -8.00 -6.47 -11.30
N PHE A 310 -7.86 -6.40 -9.97
CA PHE A 310 -7.66 -7.56 -9.10
C PHE A 310 -8.93 -8.41 -8.95
N THR A 311 -10.14 -7.85 -9.09
CA THR A 311 -11.42 -8.63 -9.01
C THR A 311 -11.45 -9.88 -9.88
N LYS A 312 -10.76 -9.86 -11.03
CA LYS A 312 -10.69 -10.97 -11.98
C LYS A 312 -9.66 -12.03 -11.59
N SER A 313 -8.54 -11.66 -10.94
CA SER A 313 -7.58 -12.66 -10.41
C SER A 313 -8.14 -13.40 -9.21
N GLU A 314 -9.09 -12.79 -8.49
CA GLU A 314 -9.71 -13.41 -7.32
C GLU A 314 -10.71 -14.51 -7.65
N LEU A 315 -11.16 -14.60 -8.90
CA LEU A 315 -12.18 -15.54 -9.34
C LEU A 315 -13.52 -15.39 -8.57
N TYR A 316 -13.93 -14.16 -8.25
CA TYR A 316 -15.23 -13.91 -7.58
C TYR A 316 -16.43 -14.35 -8.43
N ALA A 317 -16.30 -14.32 -9.77
CA ALA A 317 -17.36 -14.75 -10.70
C ALA A 317 -17.64 -16.27 -10.63
N GLU A 318 -16.63 -17.03 -10.22
CA GLU A 318 -16.68 -18.48 -10.04
C GLU A 318 -17.20 -18.89 -8.65
N THR A 319 -17.29 -17.95 -7.70
CA THR A 319 -17.88 -18.17 -6.36
C THR A 319 -19.41 -18.04 -6.38
N VAL A 320 -20.08 -18.28 -5.23
CA VAL A 320 -21.52 -18.00 -5.00
C VAL A 320 -21.97 -16.63 -5.56
N TYR A 321 -21.09 -15.63 -5.50
CA TYR A 321 -21.37 -14.29 -5.97
C TYR A 321 -21.62 -14.18 -7.49
N GLY A 322 -20.90 -14.93 -8.32
CA GLY A 322 -21.20 -14.98 -9.77
C GLY A 322 -22.05 -16.18 -10.20
N THR A 323 -22.07 -17.26 -9.42
CA THR A 323 -22.75 -18.52 -9.80
C THR A 323 -24.18 -18.67 -9.26
N GLU A 324 -24.48 -18.10 -8.08
CA GLU A 324 -25.82 -18.08 -7.48
C GLU A 324 -26.47 -16.69 -7.64
N TYR A 325 -25.79 -15.63 -7.20
CA TYR A 325 -26.31 -14.27 -7.24
C TYR A 325 -26.15 -13.57 -8.61
N GLY A 326 -25.33 -14.11 -9.52
CA GLY A 326 -25.11 -13.54 -10.85
C GLY A 326 -24.61 -12.08 -10.82
N MET A 327 -23.81 -11.70 -9.80
CA MET A 327 -23.52 -10.32 -9.41
C MET A 327 -23.22 -9.35 -10.56
N GLU A 328 -24.19 -8.50 -10.87
CA GLU A 328 -24.00 -7.27 -11.64
C GLU A 328 -23.57 -6.09 -10.74
N TYR A 329 -23.40 -4.91 -11.34
CA TYR A 329 -23.27 -3.66 -10.61
C TYR A 329 -24.63 -3.26 -10.00
N CYS A 330 -24.61 -2.68 -8.79
CA CYS A 330 -25.84 -2.17 -8.17
C CYS A 330 -26.48 -1.11 -9.07
N ALA A 331 -27.80 -1.17 -9.30
CA ALA A 331 -28.51 -0.17 -10.10
C ALA A 331 -28.31 1.27 -9.59
N ARG A 332 -28.12 1.44 -8.28
CA ARG A 332 -27.83 2.70 -7.59
C ARG A 332 -26.34 2.91 -7.24
N ALA A 333 -25.42 2.15 -7.85
CA ALA A 333 -23.98 2.16 -7.49
C ALA A 333 -23.37 3.56 -7.51
N CYS A 334 -23.73 4.42 -8.47
CA CYS A 334 -23.26 5.80 -8.54
C CYS A 334 -23.71 6.66 -7.35
N GLU A 335 -24.92 6.44 -6.85
CA GLU A 335 -25.54 7.21 -5.76
C GLU A 335 -25.01 6.73 -4.41
N ILE A 336 -24.92 5.41 -4.23
CA ILE A 336 -24.30 4.79 -3.04
C ILE A 336 -22.83 5.22 -2.94
N ASN A 337 -22.07 5.17 -4.04
CA ASN A 337 -20.70 5.70 -4.07
C ASN A 337 -20.62 7.22 -3.86
N ALA A 338 -21.67 8.00 -4.15
CA ALA A 338 -21.72 9.43 -3.85
C ALA A 338 -21.99 9.70 -2.36
N VAL A 339 -22.78 8.86 -1.68
CA VAL A 339 -22.89 8.88 -0.21
C VAL A 339 -21.56 8.50 0.42
N LEU A 340 -20.91 7.42 -0.04
CA LEU A 340 -19.58 7.00 0.39
C LEU A 340 -18.45 8.01 0.09
N ARG A 341 -18.76 9.14 -0.56
CA ARG A 341 -17.82 10.27 -0.82
C ARG A 341 -17.99 11.46 0.12
N LYS A 342 -19.06 11.51 0.92
CA LYS A 342 -19.28 12.59 1.89
C LYS A 342 -18.37 12.43 3.11
N PRO A 343 -17.82 13.52 3.69
CA PRO A 343 -16.92 13.40 4.84
C PRO A 343 -17.56 12.80 6.10
N ASP A 344 -18.86 13.02 6.31
CA ASP A 344 -19.64 12.67 7.51
C ASP A 344 -20.49 11.40 7.39
N GLU A 345 -20.81 10.94 6.17
CA GLU A 345 -21.58 9.70 5.95
C GLU A 345 -20.71 8.49 5.58
N ALA A 346 -19.37 8.66 5.45
CA ALA A 346 -18.49 7.62 4.90
C ALA A 346 -17.28 7.25 5.78
N PRO A 347 -17.36 6.14 6.55
CA PRO A 347 -16.19 5.52 7.13
C PRO A 347 -15.61 4.55 6.10
N ALA A 348 -14.94 5.08 5.06
CA ALA A 348 -14.30 4.26 4.03
C ALA A 348 -13.02 3.60 4.60
N TRP A 349 -13.21 2.63 5.52
CA TRP A 349 -12.31 2.16 6.57
C TRP A 349 -10.90 1.69 6.21
N SER A 350 -10.53 1.68 4.93
CA SER A 350 -9.19 2.09 4.54
C SER A 350 -9.17 2.46 3.05
N PRO A 351 -8.27 3.36 2.62
CA PRO A 351 -7.94 3.59 1.22
C PRO A 351 -7.34 2.38 0.48
N TRP A 352 -7.21 1.18 1.09
CA TRP A 352 -6.73 -0.09 0.50
C TRP A 352 -7.13 -0.34 -0.96
N LEU A 353 -8.35 0.05 -1.36
CA LEU A 353 -8.90 -0.16 -2.70
C LEU A 353 -8.38 0.83 -3.76
N TYR A 354 -7.80 1.95 -3.35
CA TYR A 354 -7.55 3.13 -4.19
C TYR A 354 -6.16 3.75 -4.03
N ASN A 355 -5.70 3.90 -2.79
CA ASN A 355 -4.36 4.36 -2.44
C ASN A 355 -3.91 3.67 -1.14
N ASN A 356 -3.76 2.34 -1.23
CA ASN A 356 -2.81 1.57 -0.42
C ASN A 356 -1.43 2.23 -0.52
N GLY A 357 -0.75 2.42 0.61
CA GLY A 357 0.53 3.12 0.66
C GLY A 357 0.39 4.64 0.66
N LEU A 358 -0.64 5.17 1.34
CA LEU A 358 -0.79 6.60 1.59
C LEU A 358 0.13 7.03 2.74
N TYR A 359 1.00 8.01 2.51
CA TYR A 359 1.93 8.55 3.51
C TYR A 359 1.50 9.92 4.01
N ALA A 360 1.84 10.24 5.25
CA ALA A 360 1.54 11.52 5.89
C ALA A 360 2.36 12.71 5.32
N ALA A 361 2.20 13.89 5.92
CA ALA A 361 2.84 15.14 5.48
C ALA A 361 4.38 15.13 5.55
N ASP A 362 4.97 14.23 6.34
CA ASP A 362 6.42 14.02 6.42
C ASP A 362 6.95 13.06 5.33
N GLY A 363 6.06 12.35 4.64
CA GLY A 363 6.39 11.32 3.66
C GLY A 363 6.93 10.00 4.25
N LEU A 364 6.96 9.84 5.58
CA LEU A 364 7.59 8.72 6.28
C LEU A 364 6.57 7.72 6.84
N HIS A 365 5.48 8.20 7.45
CA HIS A 365 4.52 7.34 8.15
C HIS A 365 3.33 6.97 7.26
N GLN A 366 2.98 5.68 7.20
CA GLN A 366 1.83 5.18 6.41
C GLN A 366 0.52 5.31 7.20
N MET A 367 -0.47 5.94 6.57
CA MET A 367 -1.76 6.32 7.15
C MET A 367 -2.90 5.51 6.54
N GLU A 368 -3.67 4.84 7.39
CA GLU A 368 -4.84 4.04 7.00
C GLU A 368 -6.00 4.29 8.00
N GLU A 369 -7.13 3.61 7.77
CA GLU A 369 -8.20 3.45 8.75
C GLU A 369 -8.78 4.75 9.34
N GLN A 370 -9.00 5.74 8.47
CA GLN A 370 -9.51 7.04 8.87
C GLN A 370 -10.91 7.00 9.48
N THR A 371 -11.18 7.95 10.38
CA THR A 371 -12.50 8.17 10.98
C THR A 371 -13.45 8.87 10.01
N PHE A 372 -14.75 8.87 10.37
CA PHE A 372 -15.67 9.93 9.96
C PHE A 372 -15.07 11.32 10.17
N ALA A 373 -15.48 12.28 9.35
CA ALA A 373 -15.15 13.68 9.52
C ALA A 373 -16.22 14.42 10.32
N VAL A 374 -15.81 15.48 11.03
CA VAL A 374 -16.72 16.43 11.69
C VAL A 374 -16.50 17.82 11.10
N TRP A 375 -17.59 18.52 10.78
CA TRP A 375 -17.52 19.94 10.39
C TRP A 375 -17.40 20.86 11.61
N HIS A 376 -16.39 21.73 11.55
CA HIS A 376 -16.04 22.76 12.52
C HIS A 376 -16.38 24.12 11.92
N ASN A 377 -17.32 24.85 12.55
CA ASN A 377 -17.71 26.19 12.11
C ASN A 377 -16.62 27.22 12.44
N ASP A 378 -16.30 28.08 11.47
CA ASP A 378 -15.42 29.24 11.60
C ASP A 378 -16.10 30.42 10.90
N SER A 379 -16.67 31.35 11.68
CA SER A 379 -17.43 32.50 11.16
C SER A 379 -16.58 33.50 10.39
N ASP A 380 -15.28 33.51 10.67
CA ASP A 380 -14.33 34.52 10.21
C ASP A 380 -13.64 34.03 8.93
N SER A 381 -13.69 32.72 8.69
CA SER A 381 -13.33 32.07 7.43
C SER A 381 -14.16 32.53 6.22
N SER A 382 -13.51 32.58 5.07
CA SER A 382 -14.15 32.69 3.74
C SER A 382 -15.01 31.46 3.39
N THR A 383 -14.73 30.29 3.98
CA THR A 383 -15.46 29.03 3.77
C THR A 383 -16.53 28.75 4.82
N GLY A 384 -16.58 29.52 5.91
CA GLY A 384 -17.48 29.28 7.05
C GLY A 384 -17.08 28.14 7.99
N GLY A 385 -15.95 27.47 7.72
CA GLY A 385 -15.47 26.33 8.52
C GLY A 385 -14.52 25.40 7.77
N TYR A 386 -14.30 24.21 8.34
CA TYR A 386 -13.55 23.11 7.74
C TYR A 386 -13.99 21.77 8.32
N TRP A 387 -13.68 20.70 7.60
CA TRP A 387 -13.82 19.33 8.04
C TRP A 387 -12.54 18.87 8.77
N GLN A 388 -12.68 18.06 9.83
CA GLN A 388 -11.60 17.37 10.55
C GLN A 388 -11.87 15.86 10.59
N ARG A 389 -10.89 15.01 10.25
CA ARG A 389 -10.88 13.57 10.58
C ARG A 389 -9.55 13.14 11.20
N HIS A 390 -9.54 11.95 11.77
CA HIS A 390 -8.34 11.31 12.29
C HIS A 390 -7.93 10.09 11.45
N TRP A 391 -6.65 9.71 11.54
CA TRP A 391 -6.01 8.60 10.83
C TRP A 391 -5.20 7.73 11.81
N ARG A 392 -5.08 6.44 11.48
CA ARG A 392 -4.22 5.49 12.19
C ARG A 392 -2.87 5.37 11.50
N ASP A 393 -1.79 5.53 12.26
CA ASP A 393 -0.44 5.15 11.84
C ASP A 393 -0.32 3.62 11.84
N ILE A 394 -0.16 3.03 10.65
CA ILE A 394 0.05 1.57 10.48
C ILE A 394 1.50 1.20 10.18
N THR A 395 2.43 2.16 10.24
CA THR A 395 3.86 1.94 10.01
C THR A 395 4.40 0.80 10.90
N SER A 396 5.45 0.11 10.43
CA SER A 396 6.09 -0.99 11.15
C SER A 396 6.47 -0.59 12.59
N GLU A 397 6.47 -1.55 13.51
CA GLU A 397 6.53 -1.24 14.96
C GLU A 397 7.78 -0.44 15.39
N ALA A 398 8.90 -0.59 14.68
CA ALA A 398 10.13 0.17 14.94
C ALA A 398 10.01 1.67 14.63
N ASN A 399 9.09 2.03 13.72
CA ASN A 399 8.93 3.39 13.17
C ASN A 399 7.50 3.91 13.39
N ASN A 400 6.74 3.36 14.33
CA ASN A 400 5.36 3.83 14.58
C ASN A 400 5.33 4.93 15.64
N THR A 401 4.59 5.99 15.37
CA THR A 401 4.45 7.14 16.28
C THR A 401 3.61 6.87 17.52
N HIS A 402 2.84 5.77 17.56
CA HIS A 402 1.85 5.48 18.62
C HIS A 402 0.97 6.69 18.95
N SER A 403 0.64 7.44 17.89
CA SER A 403 -0.09 8.69 17.91
C SER A 403 -1.24 8.60 16.91
N VAL A 404 -2.37 9.25 17.22
CA VAL A 404 -3.41 9.51 16.23
C VAL A 404 -2.92 10.65 15.32
N TRP A 405 -3.23 10.59 14.04
CA TRP A 405 -2.93 11.66 13.08
C TRP A 405 -4.21 12.41 12.69
N VAL A 406 -4.10 13.66 12.25
CA VAL A 406 -5.26 14.53 11.90
C VAL A 406 -5.12 15.09 10.49
N GLU A 407 -6.26 15.23 9.80
CA GLU A 407 -6.37 15.90 8.51
C GLU A 407 -7.44 16.99 8.58
N TYR A 408 -7.16 18.12 7.92
CA TYR A 408 -8.08 19.25 7.79
C TYR A 408 -8.21 19.67 6.32
N ASN A 409 -9.43 19.98 5.87
CA ASN A 409 -9.68 20.56 4.55
C ASN A 409 -10.93 21.47 4.62
N ALA A 410 -10.80 22.66 4.05
CA ALA A 410 -11.73 23.78 4.22
C ALA A 410 -12.86 23.85 3.19
N ASP A 411 -12.96 22.95 2.21
CA ASP A 411 -14.09 22.92 1.29
C ASP A 411 -15.37 22.44 2.02
N PRO A 412 -16.44 23.27 2.12
CA PRO A 412 -17.70 22.86 2.75
C PRO A 412 -18.33 21.62 2.13
N LYS A 413 -18.09 21.37 0.84
CA LYS A 413 -18.61 20.19 0.11
C LYS A 413 -17.77 18.93 0.30
N GLY A 414 -16.59 19.04 0.92
CA GLY A 414 -15.69 17.91 1.11
C GLY A 414 -15.01 17.41 -0.17
N ASN A 415 -14.89 18.20 -1.24
CA ASN A 415 -14.13 17.73 -2.41
C ASN A 415 -12.65 17.55 -2.03
N GLY A 416 -12.01 16.52 -2.60
CA GLY A 416 -10.66 16.11 -2.23
C GLY A 416 -10.54 15.32 -0.93
N TRP A 417 -11.61 15.15 -0.14
CA TRP A 417 -11.60 14.24 1.03
C TRP A 417 -11.56 12.76 0.64
N TYR A 418 -12.09 12.44 -0.52
CA TYR A 418 -12.23 11.05 -0.95
C TYR A 418 -10.85 10.44 -1.26
N PRO A 419 -10.56 9.21 -0.79
CA PRO A 419 -9.31 8.54 -1.08
C PRO A 419 -9.23 8.09 -2.55
N LYS A 420 -9.01 9.02 -3.47
CA LYS A 420 -8.31 8.77 -4.73
C LYS A 420 -7.27 9.87 -4.95
N ILE A 421 -6.22 9.81 -4.14
CA ILE A 421 -5.07 10.69 -4.22
C ILE A 421 -4.17 10.18 -5.35
N LEU A 422 -3.72 11.09 -6.22
CA LEU A 422 -2.92 10.73 -7.41
C LEU A 422 -1.44 10.41 -7.09
N ASN A 423 -1.01 10.65 -5.84
CA ASN A 423 0.34 10.44 -5.34
C ASN A 423 0.26 9.78 -3.96
N SER A 424 1.23 8.92 -3.62
CA SER A 424 1.36 8.30 -2.29
C SER A 424 1.81 9.27 -1.19
N HIS A 425 2.65 10.26 -1.51
CA HIS A 425 3.24 11.19 -0.53
C HIS A 425 2.73 12.64 -0.70
N GLY A 426 2.92 13.46 0.34
CA GLY A 426 2.60 14.90 0.32
C GLY A 426 1.18 15.24 0.82
N ASN A 427 0.54 14.33 1.55
CA ASN A 427 -0.82 14.51 2.05
C ASN A 427 -0.85 15.40 3.30
N ALA A 428 -1.87 16.24 3.46
CA ALA A 428 -2.02 17.18 4.58
C ALA A 428 -2.49 16.51 5.88
N ILE A 429 -1.86 15.39 6.22
CA ILE A 429 -2.11 14.57 7.42
C ILE A 429 -0.94 14.78 8.38
N HIS A 430 -1.23 15.24 9.59
CA HIS A 430 -0.22 15.71 10.55
C HIS A 430 -0.33 14.97 11.88
N GLN A 431 0.83 14.68 12.51
CA GLN A 431 0.87 13.98 13.79
C GLN A 431 0.21 14.82 14.87
N THR A 432 -0.61 14.20 15.72
CA THR A 432 -1.17 14.87 16.90
C THR A 432 -0.45 14.45 18.18
N ASN A 433 -0.71 15.17 19.28
CA ASN A 433 -0.31 14.73 20.61
C ASN A 433 -1.33 13.78 21.29
N ILE A 434 -2.30 13.25 20.54
CA ILE A 434 -3.25 12.23 21.01
C ILE A 434 -2.57 10.85 20.89
N PRO A 435 -2.34 10.11 21.99
CA PRO A 435 -1.67 8.80 21.94
C PRO A 435 -2.62 7.67 21.50
N ASP A 436 -2.06 6.59 20.95
CA ASP A 436 -2.79 5.44 20.40
C ASP A 436 -2.04 4.10 20.53
N ALA A 437 -2.77 3.00 20.75
CA ALA A 437 -2.25 1.63 20.85
C ALA A 437 -2.42 0.81 19.55
N LYS A 438 -2.53 1.48 18.39
CA LYS A 438 -2.73 0.90 17.05
C LYS A 438 -4.01 0.07 16.96
N THR A 439 -5.13 0.60 17.46
CA THR A 439 -6.40 -0.14 17.63
C THR A 439 -7.58 0.40 16.80
N LYS A 440 -7.35 1.50 16.08
CA LYS A 440 -8.33 2.37 15.40
C LYS A 440 -9.19 3.19 16.37
N GLN A 441 -9.59 4.37 15.91
CA GLN A 441 -10.35 5.35 16.68
C GLN A 441 -11.72 5.62 16.03
N PHE A 442 -12.60 6.29 16.78
CA PHE A 442 -13.86 6.81 16.25
C PHE A 442 -14.03 8.28 16.64
N LEU A 443 -14.11 9.17 15.65
CA LEU A 443 -14.48 10.57 15.84
C LEU A 443 -15.99 10.71 15.63
N GLY A 444 -16.69 11.30 16.59
CA GLY A 444 -18.12 11.58 16.47
C GLY A 444 -18.53 12.92 17.07
N LYS A 445 -19.78 13.30 16.82
CA LYS A 445 -20.42 14.55 17.28
C LYS A 445 -21.73 14.20 17.98
N LEU A 446 -22.06 14.92 19.06
CA LEU A 446 -23.28 14.71 19.84
C LEU A 446 -24.39 15.69 19.43
N ASP A 447 -25.57 15.16 19.13
CA ASP A 447 -26.70 15.94 18.66
C ASP A 447 -27.18 16.96 19.70
N GLY A 448 -27.69 18.09 19.22
CA GLY A 448 -28.21 19.20 20.04
C GLY A 448 -27.18 19.94 20.89
N THR A 449 -26.01 19.36 21.16
CA THR A 449 -24.92 20.00 21.92
C THR A 449 -23.84 20.60 21.03
N GLY A 450 -23.50 19.92 19.93
CA GLY A 450 -22.35 20.22 19.08
C GLY A 450 -21.00 19.80 19.68
N ASP A 451 -21.01 19.16 20.85
CA ASP A 451 -19.81 18.60 21.48
C ASP A 451 -19.31 17.38 20.66
N ARG A 452 -18.00 17.15 20.66
CA ARG A 452 -17.33 16.04 19.96
C ARG A 452 -16.82 15.01 20.95
N PHE A 453 -16.79 13.76 20.51
CA PHE A 453 -16.18 12.66 21.24
C PHE A 453 -15.17 11.91 20.36
N LEU A 454 -14.11 11.42 21.01
CA LEU A 454 -13.13 10.51 20.41
C LEU A 454 -13.13 9.22 21.23
N LEU A 455 -13.34 8.08 20.55
CA LEU A 455 -13.15 6.75 21.12
C LEU A 455 -11.79 6.22 20.67
N SER A 456 -10.94 5.79 21.60
CA SER A 456 -9.62 5.22 21.29
C SER A 456 -9.07 4.37 22.44
N ASN A 457 -7.98 3.66 22.17
CA ASN A 457 -7.16 2.98 23.17
C ASN A 457 -5.82 3.71 23.33
N PRO A 458 -5.71 4.73 24.19
CA PRO A 458 -4.56 5.64 24.23
C PRO A 458 -3.28 5.09 24.91
N ARG A 459 -3.32 3.88 25.50
CA ARG A 459 -2.24 3.37 26.36
C ARG A 459 -1.40 2.27 25.69
N TYR A 460 -0.46 2.67 24.85
CA TYR A 460 0.56 1.77 24.32
C TYR A 460 1.69 1.49 25.33
N ASN A 461 2.30 0.29 25.25
CA ASN A 461 3.57 -0.04 25.91
C ASN A 461 4.25 -1.20 25.18
N ALA A 462 5.46 -1.02 24.67
CA ALA A 462 6.16 -2.05 23.88
C ALA A 462 6.55 -3.32 24.68
N ALA A 463 6.75 -3.22 26.00
CA ALA A 463 7.07 -4.35 26.86
C ALA A 463 5.81 -5.09 27.38
N ASP A 464 4.62 -4.53 27.16
CA ASP A 464 3.33 -5.11 27.53
C ASP A 464 2.24 -4.60 26.56
N PRO A 465 2.26 -5.06 25.30
CA PRO A 465 1.40 -4.55 24.24
C PRO A 465 -0.03 -5.00 24.47
N GLN A 466 -0.86 -4.04 24.87
CA GLN A 466 -2.28 -4.24 25.18
C GLN A 466 -3.13 -3.18 24.50
N ARG A 467 -4.35 -3.56 24.15
CA ARG A 467 -5.36 -2.69 23.52
C ARG A 467 -6.39 -2.22 24.54
N GLN A 468 -5.95 -1.76 25.71
CA GLN A 468 -6.82 -1.30 26.80
C GLN A 468 -6.16 -0.19 27.65
N PRO A 469 -6.93 0.67 28.34
CA PRO A 469 -8.40 0.78 28.32
C PRO A 469 -8.98 1.18 26.96
N LEU A 470 -10.26 0.90 26.75
CA LEU A 470 -11.10 1.63 25.78
C LEU A 470 -11.63 2.88 26.47
N THR A 471 -11.48 4.03 25.82
CA THR A 471 -11.74 5.34 26.42
C THR A 471 -12.67 6.20 25.58
N LEU A 472 -13.26 7.23 26.21
CA LEU A 472 -14.05 8.28 25.58
C LEU A 472 -13.52 9.63 26.04
N ALA A 473 -12.91 10.38 25.12
CA ALA A 473 -12.46 11.76 25.32
C ALA A 473 -13.49 12.75 24.78
N LEU A 474 -13.67 13.91 25.44
CA LEU A 474 -14.64 14.95 25.07
C LEU A 474 -13.99 16.31 24.77
N SER A 475 -14.53 16.95 23.73
CA SER A 475 -14.16 18.25 23.16
C SER A 475 -15.45 19.08 23.02
N ARG A 476 -15.56 20.26 23.64
CA ARG A 476 -16.88 20.91 23.89
C ARG A 476 -17.11 22.21 23.12
N GLY A 477 -18.30 22.36 22.54
CA GLY A 477 -18.70 23.54 21.78
C GLY A 477 -17.72 23.85 20.64
N ALA A 478 -17.15 25.06 20.65
CA ALA A 478 -16.12 25.48 19.69
C ALA A 478 -14.69 25.06 20.10
N ASP A 479 -14.45 24.68 21.36
CA ASP A 479 -13.13 24.24 21.82
C ASP A 479 -12.85 22.82 21.31
N GLN A 480 -11.82 22.71 20.50
CA GLN A 480 -11.50 21.49 19.75
C GLN A 480 -10.65 20.53 20.57
N THR A 481 -10.02 21.02 21.63
CA THR A 481 -9.10 20.26 22.47
C THR A 481 -9.86 19.29 23.38
N TYR A 482 -9.37 18.05 23.45
CA TYR A 482 -9.86 17.02 24.35
C TYR A 482 -9.33 17.29 25.76
N LYS A 483 -10.20 17.73 26.66
CA LYS A 483 -9.83 18.17 28.02
C LYS A 483 -10.29 17.24 29.14
N SER A 484 -11.18 16.31 28.83
CA SER A 484 -11.73 15.35 29.79
C SER A 484 -11.88 13.98 29.14
N ILE A 485 -11.38 12.93 29.79
CA ILE A 485 -11.48 11.52 29.35
C ILE A 485 -12.10 10.64 30.44
N GLY A 486 -12.82 9.61 30.02
CA GLY A 486 -13.28 8.51 30.88
C GLY A 486 -12.95 7.16 30.26
N VAL A 487 -12.68 6.15 31.09
CA VAL A 487 -12.57 4.76 30.65
C VAL A 487 -13.96 4.19 30.46
N LEU A 488 -14.26 3.66 29.27
CA LEU A 488 -15.45 2.86 29.03
C LEU A 488 -15.25 1.45 29.60
N ARG A 489 -14.15 0.82 29.18
CA ARG A 489 -13.86 -0.59 29.48
C ARG A 489 -12.37 -0.87 29.64
N THR A 490 -12.09 -1.84 30.51
CA THR A 490 -10.79 -2.43 30.79
C THR A 490 -10.98 -3.93 31.10
N ASN A 491 -9.92 -4.64 31.48
CA ASN A 491 -9.96 -6.04 31.89
C ASN A 491 -10.58 -6.95 30.82
N ALA A 492 -10.08 -6.85 29.58
CA ALA A 492 -10.44 -7.78 28.51
C ALA A 492 -10.12 -9.24 28.90
N THR A 493 -10.88 -10.20 28.37
CA THR A 493 -10.58 -11.62 28.60
C THR A 493 -9.17 -11.98 28.10
N LYS A 494 -8.47 -12.80 28.88
CA LYS A 494 -7.19 -13.43 28.48
C LYS A 494 -7.38 -14.85 27.95
N ALA A 495 -8.56 -15.44 28.16
CA ALA A 495 -8.97 -16.64 27.46
C ALA A 495 -9.43 -16.20 26.06
N ILE A 496 -8.59 -16.52 25.06
CA ILE A 496 -8.79 -16.24 23.63
C ILE A 496 -8.39 -17.50 22.86
N VAL A 497 -9.03 -17.76 21.73
CA VAL A 497 -8.65 -18.87 20.87
C VAL A 497 -7.38 -18.51 20.08
N PRO A 498 -6.33 -19.36 20.11
CA PRO A 498 -5.12 -19.15 19.31
C PRO A 498 -5.42 -18.97 17.83
N ASP A 499 -4.69 -18.08 17.17
CA ASP A 499 -4.72 -17.96 15.71
C ASP A 499 -3.80 -19.02 15.05
N THR A 500 -3.98 -19.27 13.75
CA THR A 500 -3.11 -20.15 12.96
C THR A 500 -2.09 -19.38 12.13
N ARG A 501 -1.87 -18.11 12.50
CA ARG A 501 -1.09 -17.11 11.78
C ARG A 501 -0.22 -16.27 12.72
N ASP A 502 0.51 -16.97 13.59
CA ASP A 502 1.64 -16.47 14.37
C ASP A 502 1.39 -15.12 15.07
N GLY A 503 0.19 -14.96 15.64
CA GLY A 503 -0.19 -13.80 16.42
C GLY A 503 -0.71 -12.60 15.63
N ILE A 504 -1.14 -12.68 14.37
CA ILE A 504 -1.73 -11.50 13.69
C ILE A 504 -3.09 -11.08 14.30
N LYS A 505 -3.97 -12.02 14.65
CA LYS A 505 -5.20 -11.73 15.40
C LYS A 505 -4.81 -11.32 16.84
N ASN A 506 -3.99 -12.18 17.46
CA ASN A 506 -3.72 -12.18 18.89
C ASN A 506 -2.54 -11.28 19.35
N ARG A 507 -1.99 -10.43 18.46
CA ARG A 507 -0.76 -9.62 18.68
C ARG A 507 -0.75 -8.79 19.96
N ALA A 508 -1.94 -8.39 20.40
CA ALA A 508 -2.20 -7.65 21.63
C ALA A 508 -3.67 -7.88 22.01
N PHE A 509 -3.93 -8.32 23.24
CA PHE A 509 -5.30 -8.51 23.74
C PHE A 509 -5.91 -7.17 24.18
N GLY A 510 -7.24 -7.06 24.18
CA GLY A 510 -7.98 -5.84 24.47
C GLY A 510 -9.05 -5.52 23.43
N PHE A 511 -9.37 -4.24 23.27
CA PHE A 511 -10.50 -3.74 22.48
C PHE A 511 -10.01 -3.12 21.15
N SER A 512 -10.81 -3.18 20.09
CA SER A 512 -10.40 -2.67 18.78
C SER A 512 -11.60 -2.29 17.90
N TYR A 513 -11.39 -1.31 17.03
CA TYR A 513 -12.37 -0.75 16.07
C TYR A 513 -13.69 -0.40 16.77
N PRO A 514 -13.71 0.67 17.60
CA PRO A 514 -14.96 1.21 18.11
C PRO A 514 -15.78 1.85 16.98
N SER A 515 -17.10 1.67 17.03
CA SER A 515 -18.08 2.45 16.26
C SER A 515 -19.19 2.96 17.18
N ALA A 516 -19.87 4.05 16.82
CA ALA A 516 -20.86 4.66 17.69
C ALA A 516 -21.98 5.39 16.95
N VAL A 517 -23.19 5.33 17.51
CA VAL A 517 -24.38 6.07 17.06
C VAL A 517 -25.13 6.67 18.24
N GLN A 518 -25.75 7.84 18.05
CA GLN A 518 -26.64 8.43 19.05
C GLN A 518 -28.09 8.03 18.76
N VAL A 519 -28.79 7.49 19.77
CA VAL A 519 -30.21 7.16 19.69
C VAL A 519 -30.96 7.90 20.79
N GLY A 520 -31.59 9.01 20.40
CA GLY A 520 -32.23 9.95 21.31
C GLY A 520 -31.24 10.54 22.32
N ARG A 521 -31.22 9.96 23.53
CA ARG A 521 -30.29 10.34 24.61
C ARG A 521 -29.24 9.29 24.95
N LYS A 522 -29.29 8.10 24.36
CA LYS A 522 -28.21 7.10 24.48
C LYS A 522 -27.11 7.41 23.47
N LEU A 523 -25.85 7.35 23.89
CA LEU A 523 -24.74 7.06 22.97
C LEU A 523 -24.52 5.55 23.02
N LEU A 524 -24.72 4.88 21.88
CA LEU A 524 -24.43 3.46 21.68
C LEU A 524 -23.01 3.32 21.11
N ILE A 525 -22.24 2.36 21.61
CA ILE A 525 -20.85 2.13 21.22
C ILE A 525 -20.63 0.63 21.04
N ALA A 526 -20.38 0.17 19.81
CA ALA A 526 -19.95 -1.18 19.53
C ALA A 526 -18.42 -1.24 19.38
N TYR A 527 -17.83 -2.38 19.70
CA TYR A 527 -16.39 -2.64 19.56
C TYR A 527 -16.13 -4.14 19.56
N SER A 528 -14.98 -4.54 19.03
CA SER A 528 -14.51 -5.93 19.15
C SER A 528 -13.62 -6.08 20.39
N GLU A 529 -13.74 -7.21 21.07
CA GLU A 529 -12.80 -7.69 22.08
C GLU A 529 -11.97 -8.83 21.47
N ASN A 530 -10.64 -8.72 21.56
CA ASN A 530 -9.65 -9.71 21.10
C ASN A 530 -9.75 -10.13 19.63
N LYS A 531 -10.49 -9.38 18.81
CA LYS A 531 -10.95 -9.80 17.48
C LYS A 531 -11.66 -11.16 17.49
N GLU A 532 -12.43 -11.46 18.55
CA GLU A 532 -13.12 -12.75 18.78
C GLU A 532 -14.58 -12.57 19.21
N ASN A 533 -14.90 -11.52 19.99
CA ASN A 533 -16.25 -11.21 20.45
C ASN A 533 -16.66 -9.80 20.03
N ILE A 534 -17.95 -9.59 19.73
CA ILE A 534 -18.50 -8.24 19.49
C ILE A 534 -19.37 -7.84 20.67
N TRP A 535 -19.09 -6.65 21.20
CA TRP A 535 -19.74 -6.09 22.39
C TRP A 535 -20.32 -4.71 22.09
N GLN A 536 -21.31 -4.30 22.89
CA GLN A 536 -21.93 -2.98 22.83
C GLN A 536 -22.22 -2.40 24.22
N TYR A 537 -21.82 -1.14 24.43
CA TYR A 537 -22.28 -0.30 25.55
C TYR A 537 -23.37 0.67 25.11
N TYR A 538 -24.14 1.16 26.09
CA TYR A 538 -24.70 2.51 26.01
C TYR A 538 -24.67 3.27 27.34
N GLY A 539 -24.74 4.60 27.24
CA GLY A 539 -24.92 5.51 28.38
C GLY A 539 -25.67 6.79 27.99
N ARG A 540 -26.34 7.43 28.95
CA ARG A 540 -27.13 8.65 28.71
C ARG A 540 -26.30 9.93 28.63
N ILE A 541 -26.39 10.63 27.51
CA ILE A 541 -25.84 11.97 27.33
C ILE A 541 -26.53 12.95 28.31
N GLY A 542 -25.75 13.58 29.18
CA GLY A 542 -26.25 14.55 30.18
C GLY A 542 -26.65 15.90 29.58
N ASN A 543 -27.38 16.71 30.34
CA ASN A 543 -27.83 18.05 29.91
C ASN A 543 -27.03 19.18 30.60
N LYS A 544 -26.85 20.31 29.91
CA LYS A 544 -26.01 21.46 30.32
C LYS A 544 -26.41 22.07 31.68
N GLU A 545 -27.66 21.93 32.11
CA GLU A 545 -28.11 22.41 33.43
C GLU A 545 -27.69 21.51 34.60
N ALA A 546 -27.64 20.18 34.40
CA ALA A 546 -27.19 19.25 35.42
C ALA A 546 -25.69 19.40 35.70
N ALA A 547 -24.90 19.64 34.64
CA ALA A 547 -23.46 19.94 34.73
C ALA A 547 -23.13 21.24 35.49
N LYS A 548 -24.10 22.12 35.78
CA LYS A 548 -23.91 23.28 36.68
C LYS A 548 -24.06 22.92 38.17
N LYS A 549 -24.59 21.74 38.52
CA LYS A 549 -24.84 21.32 39.92
C LYS A 549 -23.80 20.35 40.47
N SER A 550 -23.22 19.47 39.64
CA SER A 550 -22.13 18.59 40.07
C SER A 550 -20.75 19.19 39.76
N LYS A 551 -19.81 19.12 40.71
CA LYS A 551 -18.41 19.51 40.49
C LYS A 551 -17.60 18.38 39.81
N SER A 552 -18.18 17.76 38.80
CA SER A 552 -17.57 16.67 38.02
C SER A 552 -17.41 17.11 36.56
N PRO A 553 -16.23 16.89 35.92
CA PRO A 553 -16.09 17.14 34.49
C PRO A 553 -16.94 16.16 33.65
N PHE A 554 -17.27 14.97 34.20
CA PHE A 554 -18.11 13.97 33.55
C PHE A 554 -19.53 13.95 34.10
N HIS A 555 -20.50 13.94 33.18
CA HIS A 555 -21.89 13.65 33.51
C HIS A 555 -22.61 12.97 32.32
N ILE A 556 -22.36 11.68 32.19
CA ILE A 556 -23.36 10.74 31.66
C ILE A 556 -24.40 10.58 32.79
N SER A 557 -25.70 10.70 32.50
CA SER A 557 -26.67 11.02 33.56
C SER A 557 -27.10 9.80 34.37
N GLU A 558 -26.66 9.76 35.63
CA GLU A 558 -27.32 8.95 36.67
C GLU A 558 -28.80 9.36 36.78
N THR A 559 -29.70 8.38 36.72
CA THR A 559 -31.05 8.53 37.29
C THR A 559 -31.21 7.50 38.39
N SER A 560 -31.50 7.97 39.60
CA SER A 560 -31.75 7.14 40.78
C SER A 560 -33.08 6.38 40.64
N SER A 561 -33.05 5.21 40.00
CA SER A 561 -34.09 4.20 40.14
C SER A 561 -33.89 3.46 41.47
N SER A 562 -34.78 3.71 42.42
CA SER A 562 -34.80 3.02 43.71
C SER A 562 -35.27 1.57 43.54
N VAL A 563 -34.35 0.68 43.18
CA VAL A 563 -34.58 -0.78 43.12
C VAL A 563 -33.82 -1.42 44.27
N PHE A 564 -34.53 -2.23 45.07
CA PHE A 564 -33.94 -2.97 46.19
C PHE A 564 -32.97 -4.03 45.65
N LYS A 565 -31.65 -3.79 45.80
CA LYS A 565 -30.68 -4.88 45.79
C LYS A 565 -30.81 -5.66 47.10
N CYS A 566 -31.44 -6.83 47.03
CA CYS A 566 -31.08 -7.91 47.94
C CYS A 566 -29.71 -8.41 47.49
N GLU A 567 -28.66 -8.07 48.23
CA GLU A 567 -27.35 -8.66 48.00
C GLU A 567 -27.34 -10.08 48.57
N VAL A 568 -27.08 -11.05 47.70
CA VAL A 568 -26.74 -12.42 48.08
C VAL A 568 -25.37 -12.71 47.48
N GLU A 569 -24.33 -12.29 48.19
CA GLU A 569 -23.03 -12.93 48.02
C GLU A 569 -23.12 -14.34 48.62
N GLY A 570 -22.87 -15.35 47.79
CA GLY A 570 -22.87 -16.74 48.19
C GLY A 570 -21.72 -17.47 47.52
N GLN A 571 -20.61 -17.63 48.23
CA GLN A 571 -19.61 -18.62 47.84
C GLN A 571 -20.25 -20.01 47.94
N ALA A 572 -20.17 -20.80 46.88
CA ALA A 572 -20.62 -22.18 46.90
C ALA A 572 -19.62 -23.05 47.68
N ASN A 573 -19.93 -23.30 48.95
CA ASN A 573 -19.44 -24.44 49.71
C ASN A 573 -20.62 -25.09 50.44
N TYR A 574 -20.74 -26.41 50.32
CA TYR A 574 -21.74 -27.19 51.05
C TYR A 574 -21.26 -27.43 52.49
N ASP A 575 -22.08 -27.08 53.49
CA ASP A 575 -22.66 -28.08 54.41
C ASP A 575 -23.88 -27.50 55.15
N VAL A 576 -24.52 -28.28 56.02
CA VAL A 576 -25.89 -28.05 56.53
C VAL A 576 -25.94 -27.76 58.05
N ASN A 577 -26.94 -26.94 58.46
CA ASN A 577 -27.62 -26.84 59.78
C ASN A 577 -27.51 -25.51 60.59
N ASP A 578 -28.70 -25.01 60.95
CA ASP A 578 -29.16 -24.29 62.17
C ASP A 578 -28.73 -22.89 62.69
N TRP A 579 -29.66 -21.91 62.50
CA TRP A 579 -30.29 -20.96 63.46
C TRP A 579 -29.51 -19.85 64.26
N ARG A 580 -30.09 -18.62 64.21
CA ARG A 580 -30.19 -17.49 65.21
C ARG A 580 -29.19 -16.30 65.26
N CYS A 581 -29.64 -15.20 64.63
CA CYS A 581 -29.68 -13.77 65.05
C CYS A 581 -28.96 -13.24 66.33
N THR A 582 -28.30 -12.07 66.26
CA THR A 582 -28.74 -10.73 66.80
C THR A 582 -27.72 -9.57 66.63
N SER A 583 -28.19 -8.30 66.72
CA SER A 583 -27.54 -6.95 66.90
C SER A 583 -26.01 -6.83 67.19
N GLY A 584 -25.25 -5.75 66.88
CA GLY A 584 -25.47 -4.32 66.55
C GLY A 584 -24.12 -3.53 66.75
N VAL A 585 -23.97 -2.19 66.92
CA VAL A 585 -24.80 -0.97 66.73
C VAL A 585 -23.95 0.32 67.00
N ARG A 586 -24.10 1.43 66.21
CA ARG A 586 -23.56 2.84 66.41
C ARG A 586 -22.02 3.07 66.47
N SER A 587 -21.42 4.27 66.37
CA SER A 587 -21.73 5.55 65.67
C SER A 587 -20.53 6.54 65.64
N THR A 588 -20.55 7.49 64.69
CA THR A 588 -19.60 8.61 64.36
C THR A 588 -19.08 9.54 65.49
N CYS A 589 -17.89 10.16 65.31
CA CYS A 589 -17.70 11.62 65.02
C CYS A 589 -16.22 12.09 64.79
N SER A 590 -15.94 13.41 64.63
CA SER A 590 -14.71 14.02 64.06
C SER A 590 -14.15 15.28 64.79
N ARG A 591 -12.93 15.77 64.43
CA ARG A 591 -12.33 17.17 64.54
C ARG A 591 -10.79 17.20 64.28
N THR A 592 -10.01 18.29 64.06
CA THR A 592 -10.11 19.57 63.26
C THR A 592 -8.75 20.32 63.14
N GLN A 593 -8.54 21.05 62.01
CA GLN A 593 -7.86 22.39 61.84
C GLN A 593 -6.32 22.67 61.95
N HIS A 594 -5.72 23.00 60.78
CA HIS A 594 -5.08 24.29 60.32
C HIS A 594 -3.85 25.04 60.95
N ARG A 595 -3.03 25.63 60.02
CA ARG A 595 -2.12 26.84 60.07
C ARG A 595 -0.70 26.68 60.70
N SER A 596 0.39 27.42 60.33
CA SER A 596 0.67 28.42 59.24
C SER A 596 2.16 28.87 59.09
N VAL A 597 2.63 29.12 57.83
CA VAL A 597 3.55 30.21 57.32
C VAL A 597 5.03 30.36 57.82
N THR A 598 6.02 30.59 56.89
CA THR A 598 7.00 31.74 56.85
C THR A 598 8.08 31.70 55.70
N ILE A 599 8.12 32.81 54.91
CA ILE A 599 9.16 33.55 54.12
C ILE A 599 10.63 33.04 53.90
N GLY A 600 11.22 33.29 52.69
CA GLY A 600 12.67 33.43 52.44
C GLY A 600 13.11 33.79 50.98
N HIS A 601 14.11 34.68 50.77
CA HIS A 601 14.62 35.14 49.44
C HIS A 601 16.12 35.57 49.48
N GLY A 602 16.85 35.58 48.34
CA GLY A 602 18.26 36.05 48.22
C GLY A 602 18.81 36.11 46.77
N TRP A 603 19.91 36.85 46.51
CA TRP A 603 20.43 37.20 45.15
C TRP A 603 21.98 37.39 45.06
N SER A 604 22.51 37.35 43.82
CA SER A 604 23.69 38.12 43.27
C SER A 604 25.16 37.56 43.16
N ARG A 605 25.55 37.20 41.91
CA ARG A 605 26.61 37.77 41.00
C ARG A 605 28.16 37.64 41.18
N LEU A 606 28.83 37.54 40.00
CA LEU A 606 30.28 37.81 39.62
C LEU A 606 31.35 36.77 40.06
N SER A 607 32.54 36.57 39.43
CA SER A 607 33.15 36.75 38.07
C SER A 607 34.63 36.26 38.11
N ALA A 608 35.42 35.87 37.09
CA ALA A 608 35.36 35.82 35.60
C ALA A 608 36.07 34.53 35.04
N GLU A 609 37.03 34.37 34.09
CA GLU A 609 37.94 35.21 33.23
C GLU A 609 38.58 34.35 32.05
N TYR A 610 39.36 34.96 31.13
CA TYR A 610 40.33 34.52 30.06
C TYR A 610 40.72 33.03 29.77
N LYS A 611 41.13 32.54 28.56
CA LYS A 611 41.55 33.03 27.18
C LYS A 611 41.74 31.78 26.24
N SER A 612 42.10 31.77 24.92
CA SER A 612 41.87 32.57 23.68
C SER A 612 42.69 32.04 22.45
N ARG A 613 42.35 32.42 21.19
CA ARG A 613 43.08 32.29 19.87
C ARG A 613 42.86 31.02 19.02
N HIS A 614 42.84 31.03 17.66
CA HIS A 614 42.56 32.09 16.65
C HIS A 614 42.35 31.54 15.22
N PHE A 615 41.86 32.44 14.32
CA PHE A 615 41.80 32.39 12.84
C PHE A 615 40.65 31.59 12.18
N HIS A 616 40.07 31.99 11.03
CA HIS A 616 39.78 33.35 10.50
C HIS A 616 38.70 33.28 9.37
N ASP A 617 38.58 34.33 8.55
CA ASP A 617 37.56 34.52 7.50
C ASP A 617 38.15 34.48 6.09
N ILE A 618 37.37 34.06 5.09
CA ILE A 618 37.55 34.43 3.68
C ILE A 618 36.18 34.83 3.08
N LYS A 619 36.14 35.98 2.41
CA LYS A 619 35.00 36.44 1.61
C LYS A 619 35.16 35.99 0.15
N VAL A 620 34.08 35.58 -0.51
CA VAL A 620 34.09 35.31 -1.95
C VAL A 620 33.64 36.56 -2.72
N THR A 621 34.54 37.13 -3.51
CA THR A 621 34.26 38.21 -4.47
C THR A 621 33.84 37.66 -5.83
N ARG A 622 32.87 38.32 -6.47
CA ARG A 622 32.41 38.03 -7.83
C ARG A 622 33.30 38.79 -8.83
N GLN A 623 33.96 38.09 -9.76
CA GLN A 623 34.73 38.73 -10.83
C GLN A 623 34.55 38.00 -12.16
N VAL A 624 34.53 38.76 -13.25
CA VAL A 624 34.33 38.28 -14.63
C VAL A 624 35.55 38.69 -15.45
N TYR A 625 36.03 37.82 -16.32
CA TYR A 625 36.99 38.12 -17.37
C TYR A 625 36.54 37.50 -18.71
N SER A 626 36.99 38.09 -19.81
CA SER A 626 36.57 37.82 -21.19
C SER A 626 37.78 37.96 -22.14
N ILE A 627 37.56 38.25 -23.44
CA ILE A 627 38.57 38.53 -24.50
C ILE A 627 39.18 37.25 -25.13
N PRO A 628 39.51 37.19 -26.46
CA PRO A 628 39.35 38.18 -27.53
C PRO A 628 38.45 37.74 -28.72
N SER A 629 38.15 38.69 -29.60
CA SER A 629 37.66 38.48 -30.97
C SER A 629 38.52 39.28 -31.97
N GLN A 630 38.94 38.66 -33.09
CA GLN A 630 39.64 39.31 -34.21
C GLN A 630 39.18 38.66 -35.55
N PRO A 631 39.29 39.32 -36.73
CA PRO A 631 38.36 39.07 -37.83
C PRO A 631 38.96 38.64 -39.19
N GLY A 632 38.11 37.98 -40.00
CA GLY A 632 38.01 38.25 -41.45
C GLY A 632 38.62 37.24 -42.44
N LEU A 633 37.76 36.62 -43.25
CA LEU A 633 38.04 36.29 -44.66
C LEU A 633 36.73 36.12 -45.46
N ASN A 634 36.69 36.61 -46.71
CA ASN A 634 35.57 36.48 -47.64
C ASN A 634 35.92 35.49 -48.76
N ILE A 635 35.10 34.46 -49.00
CA ILE A 635 35.10 33.66 -50.25
C ILE A 635 33.64 33.38 -50.68
N ALA A 636 33.44 33.25 -52.01
CA ALA A 636 32.18 33.23 -52.74
C ALA A 636 31.18 32.10 -52.41
N PRO A 637 29.89 32.26 -52.75
CA PRO A 637 28.85 31.25 -52.47
C PRO A 637 28.80 30.12 -53.50
N ASN A 638 28.69 28.87 -53.02
CA ASN A 638 27.77 27.85 -53.57
C ASN A 638 27.69 26.60 -52.67
N SER A 639 26.59 25.86 -52.81
CA SER A 639 26.36 24.50 -52.26
C SER A 639 26.70 24.29 -50.76
N ILE A 640 25.82 24.73 -49.86
CA ILE A 640 25.72 24.14 -48.51
C ILE A 640 24.74 22.97 -48.57
N ILE A 641 25.26 21.75 -48.47
CA ILE A 641 24.46 20.61 -47.99
C ILE A 641 24.45 20.71 -46.47
N LEU A 642 23.28 20.97 -45.88
CA LEU A 642 23.13 20.98 -44.43
C LEU A 642 23.28 19.56 -43.87
N SER A 643 24.50 19.21 -43.48
CA SER A 643 24.75 18.07 -42.60
C SER A 643 24.18 18.39 -41.22
N SER A 644 22.93 17.96 -40.99
CA SER A 644 22.30 18.01 -39.69
C SER A 644 23.02 17.03 -38.76
N LYS A 645 24.02 17.54 -38.01
CA LYS A 645 24.52 16.85 -36.82
C LYS A 645 23.38 16.72 -35.82
N LEU A 646 22.73 15.56 -35.85
CA LEU A 646 21.69 15.18 -34.92
C LEU A 646 22.25 15.26 -33.50
N PHE A 647 21.60 16.04 -32.62
CA PHE A 647 21.87 15.96 -31.18
C PHE A 647 21.33 14.62 -30.68
N ILE A 648 22.18 13.60 -30.73
CA ILE A 648 21.91 12.31 -30.09
C ILE A 648 21.92 12.58 -28.57
N MET A 649 20.74 12.53 -27.96
CA MET A 649 20.63 12.54 -26.51
C MET A 649 21.29 11.26 -25.96
N PRO A 650 22.03 11.32 -24.84
CA PRO A 650 22.60 10.13 -24.23
C PRO A 650 21.50 9.15 -23.86
N GLU A 651 21.73 7.88 -24.16
CA GLU A 651 20.76 6.82 -23.92
C GLU A 651 20.65 6.52 -22.43
N LYS A 652 19.47 6.06 -22.02
CA LYS A 652 19.11 5.98 -20.60
C LYS A 652 18.98 4.55 -20.13
N LEU A 653 19.71 4.20 -19.08
CA LEU A 653 19.64 2.92 -18.39
C LEU A 653 18.92 3.08 -17.04
N LEU A 654 17.78 2.40 -16.89
CA LEU A 654 17.13 2.22 -15.60
C LEU A 654 17.72 0.98 -14.90
N PHE A 655 18.30 1.18 -13.73
CA PHE A 655 18.90 0.15 -12.91
C PHE A 655 18.05 -0.09 -11.66
N THR A 656 17.74 -1.35 -11.37
CA THR A 656 17.00 -1.73 -10.15
C THR A 656 17.77 -2.82 -9.40
N GLY A 657 17.79 -2.74 -8.07
CA GLY A 657 18.57 -3.65 -7.21
C GLY A 657 20.01 -3.21 -6.94
N ALA A 658 20.34 -1.93 -7.20
CA ALA A 658 21.66 -1.31 -7.01
C ALA A 658 22.30 -1.52 -5.61
N THR A 659 21.48 -1.80 -4.59
CA THR A 659 21.88 -2.02 -3.20
C THR A 659 22.07 -3.49 -2.81
N GLY A 660 21.72 -4.43 -3.70
CA GLY A 660 21.86 -5.87 -3.48
C GLY A 660 23.20 -6.44 -3.94
N PHE A 661 23.51 -7.68 -3.54
CA PHE A 661 24.77 -8.38 -3.81
C PHE A 661 25.14 -8.43 -5.32
N ILE A 662 24.25 -8.98 -6.15
CA ILE A 662 24.45 -9.05 -7.61
C ILE A 662 24.36 -7.64 -8.21
N GLY A 663 23.26 -6.92 -7.95
CA GLY A 663 22.97 -5.63 -8.56
C GLY A 663 24.01 -4.54 -8.27
N GLY A 664 24.51 -4.45 -7.05
CA GLY A 664 25.59 -3.54 -6.67
C GLY A 664 26.91 -3.90 -7.33
N THR A 665 27.24 -5.19 -7.47
CA THR A 665 28.45 -5.65 -8.17
C THR A 665 28.36 -5.38 -9.68
N VAL A 666 27.19 -5.62 -10.29
CA VAL A 666 26.92 -5.27 -11.70
C VAL A 666 27.01 -3.76 -11.91
N LEU A 667 26.40 -2.95 -11.04
CA LEU A 667 26.48 -1.49 -11.14
C LEU A 667 27.92 -0.99 -10.99
N THR A 668 28.69 -1.52 -10.04
CA THR A 668 30.13 -1.20 -9.90
C THR A 668 30.91 -1.63 -11.15
N GLN A 669 30.60 -2.76 -11.78
CA GLN A 669 31.24 -3.18 -13.03
C GLN A 669 30.95 -2.18 -14.17
N LEU A 670 29.69 -1.78 -14.36
CA LEU A 670 29.29 -0.82 -15.40
C LEU A 670 29.96 0.56 -15.21
N LEU A 671 30.06 1.05 -13.96
CA LEU A 671 30.69 2.33 -13.63
C LEU A 671 32.23 2.35 -13.79
N ASN A 672 32.85 1.18 -13.82
CA ASN A 672 34.29 1.01 -14.08
C ASN A 672 34.57 0.42 -15.47
N SER A 673 33.55 0.40 -16.35
CA SER A 673 33.65 -0.17 -17.69
C SER A 673 34.75 0.52 -18.52
N SER A 674 35.46 -0.26 -19.33
CA SER A 674 36.35 0.30 -20.37
C SER A 674 35.59 0.63 -21.67
N ASN A 675 34.32 0.22 -21.78
CA ASN A 675 33.49 0.50 -22.95
C ASN A 675 32.97 1.96 -22.89
N LYS A 676 33.29 2.73 -23.92
CA LYS A 676 32.90 4.14 -24.06
C LYS A 676 31.39 4.34 -24.20
N ASP A 677 30.68 3.37 -24.77
CA ASP A 677 29.24 3.46 -25.00
C ASP A 677 28.50 3.22 -23.67
N ILE A 678 28.97 2.31 -22.83
CA ILE A 678 28.48 2.11 -21.45
C ILE A 678 28.76 3.38 -20.62
N ASN A 679 29.97 3.94 -20.71
CA ASN A 679 30.34 5.18 -20.03
C ASN A 679 29.62 6.44 -20.55
N ALA A 680 28.90 6.35 -21.66
CA ALA A 680 28.06 7.43 -22.19
C ALA A 680 26.58 7.33 -21.73
N LEU A 681 26.20 6.25 -21.04
CA LEU A 681 24.84 6.06 -20.54
C LEU A 681 24.50 6.98 -19.36
N SER A 682 23.28 7.51 -19.39
CA SER A 682 22.66 8.11 -18.21
C SER A 682 22.04 7.00 -17.35
N ILE A 683 22.67 6.67 -16.22
CA ILE A 683 22.20 5.62 -15.31
C ILE A 683 21.30 6.21 -14.21
N THR A 684 20.03 5.82 -14.22
CA THR A 684 19.07 6.06 -13.14
C THR A 684 18.99 4.82 -12.25
N ALA A 685 19.17 4.95 -10.93
CA ALA A 685 19.12 3.82 -10.00
C ALA A 685 17.94 3.92 -9.03
N LEU A 686 17.09 2.89 -8.96
CA LEU A 686 15.96 2.85 -8.01
C LEU A 686 16.38 2.30 -6.64
N VAL A 687 16.09 3.07 -5.59
CA VAL A 687 16.42 2.76 -4.19
C VAL A 687 15.29 3.15 -3.23
N ARG A 688 15.25 2.55 -2.04
CA ARG A 688 14.10 2.70 -1.11
C ARG A 688 14.38 3.58 0.12
N GLY A 689 15.60 4.08 0.29
CA GLY A 689 15.96 4.97 1.40
C GLY A 689 16.81 6.14 0.93
N GLN A 690 16.62 7.32 1.53
CA GLN A 690 17.31 8.55 1.13
C GLN A 690 18.84 8.42 1.24
N GLU A 691 19.35 7.80 2.29
CA GLU A 691 20.79 7.51 2.47
C GLU A 691 21.39 6.73 1.28
N GLN A 692 20.64 5.75 0.75
CA GLN A 692 21.05 4.98 -0.42
C GLN A 692 21.09 5.87 -1.68
N ALA A 693 20.15 6.82 -1.79
CA ALA A 693 20.12 7.77 -2.89
C ALA A 693 21.26 8.79 -2.79
N ASP A 694 21.58 9.27 -1.59
CA ASP A 694 22.68 10.21 -1.33
C ASP A 694 24.04 9.60 -1.63
N ILE A 695 24.29 8.35 -1.19
CA ILE A 695 25.52 7.60 -1.46
C ILE A 695 25.71 7.35 -2.97
N LEU A 696 24.64 7.00 -3.69
CA LEU A 696 24.68 6.84 -5.15
C LEU A 696 24.88 8.17 -5.88
N SER A 697 24.23 9.25 -5.42
CA SER A 697 24.38 10.60 -5.98
C SER A 697 25.81 11.13 -5.81
N GLN A 698 26.47 10.83 -4.69
CA GLN A 698 27.89 11.11 -4.47
C GLN A 698 28.84 10.35 -5.43
N LYS A 699 28.35 9.32 -6.12
CA LYS A 699 29.05 8.61 -7.21
C LYS A 699 28.63 9.07 -8.61
N GLY A 700 27.82 10.15 -8.72
CA GLY A 700 27.34 10.69 -9.99
C GLY A 700 26.18 9.92 -10.61
N ILE A 701 25.56 8.99 -9.88
CA ILE A 701 24.45 8.16 -10.35
C ILE A 701 23.14 8.87 -10.04
N HIS A 702 22.20 8.93 -10.98
CA HIS A 702 20.90 9.56 -10.75
C HIS A 702 20.01 8.62 -9.91
N ALA A 703 20.07 8.74 -8.59
CA ALA A 703 19.26 7.93 -7.70
C ALA A 703 17.83 8.46 -7.58
N VAL A 704 16.85 7.58 -7.68
CA VAL A 704 15.42 7.92 -7.56
C VAL A 704 14.77 7.03 -6.51
N LEU A 705 14.03 7.66 -5.58
CA LEU A 705 13.25 6.96 -4.57
C LEU A 705 12.00 6.33 -5.18
N PHE A 706 11.68 5.12 -4.74
CA PHE A 706 10.43 4.42 -5.04
C PHE A 706 9.98 3.59 -3.83
N THR A 707 8.68 3.32 -3.74
CA THR A 707 8.05 2.64 -2.59
C THR A 707 8.45 1.15 -2.52
N GLY A 708 8.45 0.45 -3.66
CA GLY A 708 8.79 -0.97 -3.74
C GLY A 708 8.56 -1.57 -5.12
N LEU A 709 8.68 -2.91 -5.21
CA LEU A 709 8.48 -3.64 -6.47
C LEU A 709 7.00 -3.77 -6.87
N ASP A 710 6.08 -3.73 -5.90
CA ASP A 710 4.64 -3.74 -6.12
C ASP A 710 4.09 -2.46 -6.79
N ASP A 711 4.88 -1.38 -6.86
CA ASP A 711 4.49 -0.11 -7.48
C ASP A 711 4.60 -0.18 -9.02
N SER A 712 3.76 -1.03 -9.61
CA SER A 712 3.71 -1.23 -11.06
C SER A 712 3.46 0.08 -11.82
N GLN A 713 2.67 1.02 -11.27
CA GLN A 713 2.41 2.30 -11.95
C GLN A 713 3.67 3.17 -12.02
N PHE A 714 4.43 3.28 -10.92
CA PHE A 714 5.72 3.96 -10.94
C PHE A 714 6.71 3.26 -11.88
N LEU A 715 6.83 1.94 -11.79
CA LEU A 715 7.78 1.15 -12.58
C LEU A 715 7.51 1.25 -14.09
N THR A 716 6.25 1.12 -14.52
CA THR A 716 5.85 1.32 -15.93
C THR A 716 6.15 2.75 -16.37
N LYS A 717 5.79 3.76 -15.57
CA LYS A 717 6.07 5.17 -15.90
C LYS A 717 7.56 5.40 -16.09
N ILE A 718 8.39 5.07 -15.10
CA ILE A 718 9.82 5.40 -15.15
C ILE A 718 10.56 4.58 -16.20
N ALA A 719 10.19 3.31 -16.45
CA ALA A 719 10.74 2.55 -17.56
C ALA A 719 10.38 3.14 -18.94
N SER A 720 9.22 3.80 -19.09
CA SER A 720 8.88 4.51 -20.35
C SER A 720 9.76 5.73 -20.66
N GLU A 721 10.52 6.20 -19.68
CA GLU A 721 11.48 7.30 -19.82
C GLU A 721 12.91 6.83 -20.16
N HIS A 722 13.16 5.50 -20.21
CA HIS A 722 14.48 4.87 -20.37
C HIS A 722 14.53 3.89 -21.55
N ASP A 723 15.70 3.72 -22.17
CA ASP A 723 15.92 2.86 -23.36
C ASP A 723 16.32 1.42 -22.97
N TYR A 724 17.00 1.29 -21.84
CA TYR A 724 17.52 0.04 -21.27
C TYR A 724 17.03 -0.16 -19.84
N VAL A 725 16.74 -1.40 -19.44
CA VAL A 725 16.46 -1.79 -18.05
C VAL A 725 17.35 -2.95 -17.63
N ILE A 726 17.95 -2.85 -16.44
CA ILE A 726 18.60 -3.97 -15.74
C ILE A 726 17.84 -4.24 -14.43
N HIS A 727 17.26 -5.44 -14.33
CA HIS A 727 16.38 -5.88 -13.24
C HIS A 727 17.00 -6.99 -12.40
N THR A 728 17.73 -6.59 -11.35
CA THR A 728 18.45 -7.46 -10.41
C THR A 728 17.86 -7.73 -9.00
N PRO A 729 16.74 -7.13 -8.52
CA PRO A 729 16.26 -7.36 -7.15
C PRO A 729 15.92 -8.82 -6.81
N THR A 730 15.18 -9.51 -7.68
CA THR A 730 14.71 -10.88 -7.48
C THR A 730 14.07 -11.43 -8.75
N GLY A 731 14.25 -12.73 -9.00
CA GLY A 731 13.53 -13.47 -10.04
C GLY A 731 12.12 -13.91 -9.64
N PHE A 732 11.69 -13.68 -8.39
CA PHE A 732 10.39 -14.15 -7.89
C PHE A 732 9.24 -13.11 -7.97
N HIS A 733 9.51 -11.91 -8.50
CA HIS A 733 8.54 -10.80 -8.47
C HIS A 733 8.00 -10.44 -9.87
N THR A 734 7.00 -11.20 -10.31
CA THR A 734 6.42 -11.09 -11.66
C THR A 734 5.87 -9.69 -11.99
N GLY A 735 5.23 -9.01 -11.02
CA GLY A 735 4.57 -7.73 -11.24
C GLY A 735 5.53 -6.59 -11.64
N SER A 736 6.73 -6.55 -11.07
CA SER A 736 7.74 -5.53 -11.44
C SER A 736 8.35 -5.82 -12.81
N ALA A 737 8.60 -7.10 -13.12
CA ALA A 737 9.17 -7.49 -14.40
C ALA A 737 8.22 -7.18 -15.56
N VAL A 738 6.92 -7.45 -15.41
CA VAL A 738 5.89 -7.07 -16.39
C VAL A 738 5.77 -5.54 -16.49
N ALA A 739 5.67 -4.82 -15.37
CA ALA A 739 5.53 -3.37 -15.37
C ALA A 739 6.69 -2.65 -16.08
N LEU A 740 7.93 -3.08 -15.82
CA LEU A 740 9.14 -2.56 -16.48
C LEU A 740 9.15 -2.86 -17.98
N LEU A 741 8.70 -4.04 -18.41
CA LEU A 741 8.56 -4.40 -19.83
C LEU A 741 7.47 -3.59 -20.54
N GLU A 742 6.32 -3.34 -19.91
CA GLU A 742 5.26 -2.50 -20.48
C GLU A 742 5.69 -1.02 -20.54
N GLY A 743 6.46 -0.55 -19.56
CA GLY A 743 7.10 0.77 -19.64
C GLY A 743 8.08 0.89 -20.82
N LEU A 744 8.97 -0.10 -21.01
CA LEU A 744 9.83 -0.15 -22.19
C LEU A 744 9.03 -0.23 -23.52
N ALA A 745 7.90 -0.94 -23.54
CA ALA A 745 7.02 -0.95 -24.72
C ALA A 745 6.52 0.47 -25.07
N GLU A 746 6.23 1.27 -24.05
CA GLU A 746 5.83 2.68 -24.21
C GLU A 746 7.00 3.54 -24.71
N ARG A 747 8.23 3.34 -24.20
CA ARG A 747 9.45 3.97 -24.76
C ARG A 747 9.62 3.63 -26.25
N LYS A 748 9.45 2.36 -26.63
CA LYS A 748 9.58 1.89 -28.01
C LYS A 748 8.54 2.53 -28.93
N LYS A 749 7.29 2.65 -28.49
CA LYS A 749 6.23 3.37 -29.22
C LYS A 749 6.54 4.85 -29.40
N GLN A 750 7.12 5.51 -28.39
CA GLN A 750 7.49 6.93 -28.45
C GLN A 750 8.70 7.21 -29.36
N THR A 751 9.69 6.32 -29.38
CA THR A 751 10.99 6.56 -30.04
C THR A 751 11.16 5.88 -31.39
N GLY A 752 10.39 4.81 -31.66
CA GLY A 752 10.59 3.93 -32.82
C GLY A 752 11.84 3.05 -32.75
N ARG A 753 12.55 3.03 -31.61
CA ARG A 753 13.81 2.29 -31.42
C ARG A 753 13.57 0.93 -30.76
N ASP A 754 14.51 0.00 -30.93
CA ASP A 754 14.55 -1.19 -30.10
C ASP A 754 14.94 -0.81 -28.65
N VAL A 755 14.41 -1.56 -27.70
CA VAL A 755 14.52 -1.34 -26.24
C VAL A 755 14.72 -2.69 -25.56
N HIS A 756 15.45 -2.70 -24.44
CA HIS A 756 16.10 -3.92 -23.96
C HIS A 756 15.96 -4.09 -22.43
N PHE A 757 15.62 -5.31 -22.02
CA PHE A 757 15.33 -5.69 -20.64
C PHE A 757 16.22 -6.87 -20.22
N VAL A 758 17.12 -6.66 -19.26
CA VAL A 758 17.94 -7.74 -18.68
C VAL A 758 17.36 -8.12 -17.33
N HIS A 759 16.93 -9.37 -17.17
CA HIS A 759 16.34 -9.91 -15.95
C HIS A 759 17.31 -10.84 -15.19
N THR A 760 17.18 -10.91 -13.87
CA THR A 760 17.94 -11.83 -13.01
C THR A 760 17.03 -12.92 -12.45
N SER A 761 17.21 -14.13 -12.95
CA SER A 761 16.56 -15.37 -12.52
C SER A 761 17.58 -16.26 -11.77
N GLY A 762 17.47 -17.59 -11.86
CA GLY A 762 18.43 -18.55 -11.32
C GLY A 762 18.18 -19.99 -11.80
N THR A 763 19.20 -20.84 -11.81
CA THR A 763 19.07 -22.22 -12.33
C THR A 763 18.20 -23.13 -11.46
N SER A 764 17.63 -22.60 -10.36
CA SER A 764 16.62 -23.27 -9.53
C SER A 764 15.34 -23.60 -10.32
N ASN A 765 15.06 -22.86 -11.40
CA ASN A 765 13.97 -23.14 -12.34
C ASN A 765 14.08 -24.53 -12.99
N LEU A 766 15.32 -24.98 -13.25
CA LEU A 766 15.65 -26.24 -13.91
C LEU A 766 15.92 -27.36 -12.89
N ALA A 767 15.74 -27.11 -11.60
CA ALA A 767 16.20 -28.01 -10.57
C ALA A 767 15.26 -29.22 -10.36
N GLU A 768 15.85 -30.39 -10.12
CA GLU A 768 15.12 -31.63 -9.85
C GLU A 768 15.37 -32.11 -8.41
N ARG A 769 14.29 -32.41 -7.69
CA ARG A 769 14.32 -32.87 -6.29
C ARG A 769 14.97 -34.25 -6.20
N THR A 770 15.79 -34.47 -5.17
CA THR A 770 16.59 -35.70 -5.01
C THR A 770 16.24 -36.50 -3.76
N ILE A 771 15.44 -35.94 -2.86
CA ILE A 771 15.00 -36.52 -1.60
C ILE A 771 13.50 -36.84 -1.66
N THR A 772 12.65 -35.87 -2.05
CA THR A 772 11.19 -36.09 -2.15
C THR A 772 10.74 -36.68 -3.48
N GLN A 773 11.63 -36.71 -4.48
CA GLN A 773 11.39 -37.31 -5.81
C GLN A 773 12.57 -38.21 -6.19
N ARG A 774 12.29 -39.30 -6.92
CA ARG A 774 13.34 -40.11 -7.55
C ARG A 774 13.79 -39.43 -8.83
N SER A 775 14.94 -38.75 -8.80
CA SER A 775 15.60 -38.27 -10.00
C SER A 775 16.00 -39.43 -10.93
N GLY A 776 15.83 -39.25 -12.24
CA GLY A 776 16.46 -40.10 -13.25
C GLY A 776 17.92 -39.71 -13.49
N ASP A 777 18.41 -39.99 -14.70
CA ASP A 777 19.71 -39.46 -15.15
C ASP A 777 19.68 -37.92 -15.20
N ILE A 778 20.70 -37.28 -14.62
CA ILE A 778 20.76 -35.83 -14.45
C ILE A 778 21.11 -35.17 -15.79
N HIS A 779 20.13 -34.49 -16.40
CA HIS A 779 20.38 -33.72 -17.62
C HIS A 779 21.27 -32.49 -17.33
N GLN A 780 22.33 -32.32 -18.11
CA GLN A 780 23.13 -31.10 -18.12
C GLN A 780 22.59 -30.15 -19.19
N TRP A 781 21.85 -29.14 -18.77
CA TRP A 781 21.23 -28.15 -19.67
C TRP A 781 22.28 -27.27 -20.35
N SER A 782 22.18 -27.16 -21.66
CA SER A 782 22.84 -26.14 -22.48
C SER A 782 21.88 -24.98 -22.75
N ASP A 783 22.37 -23.74 -22.70
CA ASP A 783 21.56 -22.54 -23.03
C ASP A 783 21.19 -22.47 -24.54
N LYS A 784 21.72 -23.39 -25.36
CA LYS A 784 21.21 -23.64 -26.73
C LYS A 784 20.00 -24.57 -26.80
N GLU A 785 19.60 -25.25 -25.74
CA GLU A 785 18.41 -26.12 -25.73
C GLU A 785 17.10 -25.32 -25.63
N LYS A 786 15.96 -26.01 -25.60
CA LYS A 786 14.61 -25.43 -25.46
C LYS A 786 14.29 -25.17 -23.98
N VAL A 787 15.10 -24.32 -23.34
CA VAL A 787 15.04 -24.04 -21.90
C VAL A 787 13.68 -23.44 -21.53
N TYR A 788 13.23 -22.42 -22.25
CA TYR A 788 11.93 -21.78 -22.05
C TYR A 788 10.75 -22.78 -22.18
N GLU A 789 10.74 -23.64 -23.20
CA GLU A 789 9.66 -24.63 -23.36
C GLU A 789 9.70 -25.74 -22.27
N TYR A 790 10.87 -26.01 -21.68
CA TYR A 790 10.98 -26.88 -20.50
C TYR A 790 10.48 -26.19 -19.23
N GLU A 791 10.72 -24.89 -19.07
CA GLU A 791 10.13 -24.09 -17.98
C GLU A 791 8.61 -24.05 -18.08
N GLU A 792 8.03 -23.77 -19.27
CA GLU A 792 6.57 -23.84 -19.48
C GLU A 792 6.02 -25.24 -19.12
N LYS A 793 6.74 -26.31 -19.49
CA LYS A 793 6.36 -27.68 -19.14
C LYS A 793 6.41 -27.90 -17.62
N LYS A 794 7.51 -27.54 -16.94
CA LYS A 794 7.64 -27.69 -15.49
C LYS A 794 6.61 -26.83 -14.73
N GLU A 795 6.28 -25.64 -15.22
CA GLU A 795 5.27 -24.75 -14.63
C GLU A 795 3.86 -25.36 -14.72
N SER A 796 3.55 -26.07 -15.82
CA SER A 796 2.31 -26.83 -15.97
C SER A 796 2.21 -28.07 -15.06
N GLN A 797 3.33 -28.52 -14.48
CA GLN A 797 3.41 -29.67 -13.58
C GLN A 797 3.41 -29.25 -12.10
N GLU A 798 4.20 -28.22 -11.76
CA GLU A 798 4.30 -27.63 -10.43
C GLU A 798 4.78 -26.18 -10.55
N ALA A 799 3.90 -25.22 -10.29
CA ALA A 799 4.20 -23.79 -10.40
C ALA A 799 5.30 -23.36 -9.41
N TYR A 800 6.22 -22.51 -9.89
CA TYR A 800 7.34 -22.03 -9.09
C TYR A 800 7.66 -20.58 -9.45
N GLY A 801 7.56 -19.65 -8.49
CA GLY A 801 7.50 -18.20 -8.75
C GLY A 801 8.62 -17.59 -9.62
N GLN A 802 9.79 -18.24 -9.66
CA GLN A 802 10.89 -17.84 -10.54
C GLN A 802 10.70 -18.30 -12.00
N ARG A 803 10.14 -19.51 -12.23
CA ARG A 803 9.64 -19.94 -13.55
C ARG A 803 8.42 -19.13 -13.98
N THR A 804 7.48 -18.87 -13.07
CA THR A 804 6.31 -18.02 -13.34
C THR A 804 6.72 -16.65 -13.88
N THR A 805 7.80 -16.08 -13.30
CA THR A 805 8.33 -14.77 -13.69
C THR A 805 9.08 -14.81 -15.01
N ASP A 806 9.98 -15.77 -15.26
CA ASP A 806 10.67 -15.91 -16.55
C ASP A 806 9.68 -16.13 -17.71
N ILE A 807 8.65 -16.96 -17.47
CA ILE A 807 7.59 -17.20 -18.45
C ILE A 807 6.82 -15.91 -18.74
N ALA A 808 6.49 -15.11 -17.72
CA ALA A 808 5.84 -13.81 -17.89
C ALA A 808 6.74 -12.78 -18.60
N VAL A 809 8.04 -12.78 -18.31
CA VAL A 809 9.04 -11.91 -18.96
C VAL A 809 9.09 -12.17 -20.46
N VAL A 810 9.25 -13.43 -20.88
CA VAL A 810 9.31 -13.79 -22.30
C VAL A 810 7.97 -13.51 -23.00
N ARG A 811 6.82 -13.92 -22.41
CA ARG A 811 5.50 -13.67 -23.01
C ARG A 811 5.19 -12.19 -23.15
N THR A 812 5.56 -11.37 -22.17
CA THR A 812 5.36 -9.91 -22.23
C THR A 812 6.30 -9.26 -23.24
N ALA A 813 7.55 -9.72 -23.33
CA ALA A 813 8.51 -9.27 -24.34
C ALA A 813 8.05 -9.61 -25.77
N GLU A 814 7.52 -10.81 -26.01
CA GLU A 814 6.94 -11.20 -27.31
C GLU A 814 5.68 -10.37 -27.64
N LYS A 815 4.78 -10.16 -26.67
CA LYS A 815 3.56 -9.32 -26.81
C LYS A 815 3.88 -7.85 -27.15
N THR A 816 4.98 -7.31 -26.62
CA THR A 816 5.34 -5.89 -26.72
C THR A 816 6.41 -5.57 -27.77
N GLY A 817 7.15 -6.58 -28.23
CA GLY A 817 8.33 -6.41 -29.09
C GLY A 817 9.56 -5.86 -28.36
N VAL A 818 9.60 -5.90 -27.02
CA VAL A 818 10.79 -5.57 -26.21
C VAL A 818 11.81 -6.71 -26.29
N LYS A 819 13.10 -6.42 -26.27
CA LYS A 819 14.16 -7.45 -26.29
C LYS A 819 14.49 -7.87 -24.86
N ALA A 820 13.98 -9.04 -24.43
CA ALA A 820 14.30 -9.59 -23.11
C ALA A 820 15.51 -10.55 -23.14
N TYR A 821 16.34 -10.46 -22.11
CA TYR A 821 17.50 -11.30 -21.83
C TYR A 821 17.41 -11.78 -20.38
N ILE A 822 17.36 -13.09 -20.14
CA ILE A 822 17.24 -13.69 -18.81
C ILE A 822 18.61 -14.21 -18.40
N MET A 823 19.17 -13.60 -17.36
CA MET A 823 20.38 -14.03 -16.71
C MET A 823 20.01 -15.11 -15.70
N MET A 824 20.41 -16.36 -15.95
CA MET A 824 20.08 -17.51 -15.11
C MET A 824 21.36 -18.06 -14.44
N PRO A 825 21.87 -17.41 -13.37
CA PRO A 825 23.03 -17.88 -12.63
C PRO A 825 22.73 -19.10 -11.76
N PRO A 826 23.72 -19.97 -11.52
CA PRO A 826 23.66 -20.98 -10.47
C PRO A 826 24.03 -20.34 -9.11
N THR A 827 24.65 -21.07 -8.17
CA THR A 827 25.12 -20.52 -6.89
C THR A 827 26.12 -19.38 -7.10
N VAL A 828 25.74 -18.16 -6.75
CA VAL A 828 26.61 -16.98 -6.87
C VAL A 828 27.44 -16.79 -5.59
N TYR A 829 28.76 -16.75 -5.72
CA TYR A 829 29.72 -16.73 -4.60
C TYR A 829 30.73 -15.57 -4.68
N GLY A 830 31.56 -15.46 -3.63
CA GLY A 830 32.58 -14.42 -3.47
C GLY A 830 32.04 -13.12 -2.87
N ARG A 831 32.94 -12.18 -2.57
CA ARG A 831 32.58 -10.84 -2.09
C ARG A 831 32.10 -9.95 -3.24
N GLY A 832 30.97 -9.27 -3.03
CA GLY A 832 30.44 -8.28 -3.96
C GLY A 832 31.24 -6.98 -3.95
N THR A 833 31.33 -6.29 -5.09
CA THR A 833 32.02 -4.99 -5.22
C THR A 833 31.07 -3.79 -5.09
N GLY A 834 29.80 -4.04 -4.74
CA GLY A 834 28.80 -3.01 -4.51
C GLY A 834 29.08 -2.13 -3.29
N LEU A 835 28.48 -0.94 -3.27
CA LEU A 835 28.58 0.06 -2.20
C LEU A 835 27.79 -0.30 -0.92
N PHE A 836 26.98 -1.37 -0.98
CA PHE A 836 25.99 -1.74 0.04
C PHE A 836 26.16 -3.21 0.44
N ASN A 837 25.22 -4.10 0.11
CA ASN A 837 25.38 -5.52 0.42
C ASN A 837 26.49 -6.16 -0.45
N GLN A 838 27.53 -6.68 0.21
CA GLN A 838 28.63 -7.44 -0.40
C GLN A 838 28.56 -8.95 -0.14
N GLY A 839 27.62 -9.42 0.69
CA GLY A 839 27.48 -10.81 1.10
C GLY A 839 26.60 -11.65 0.15
N SER A 840 27.03 -12.87 -0.14
CA SER A 840 26.23 -13.89 -0.83
C SER A 840 25.16 -14.52 0.08
N MET A 841 24.33 -15.43 -0.44
CA MET A 841 23.18 -15.98 0.30
C MET A 841 23.38 -17.43 0.76
N GLN A 842 23.58 -18.38 -0.16
CA GLN A 842 23.55 -19.82 0.17
C GLN A 842 24.71 -20.25 1.07
N ILE A 843 25.94 -19.83 0.77
CA ILE A 843 27.13 -20.20 1.55
C ILE A 843 27.09 -19.57 2.97
N PRO A 844 26.82 -18.27 3.15
CA PRO A 844 26.59 -17.67 4.47
C PRO A 844 25.45 -18.30 5.27
N SER A 845 24.38 -18.79 4.62
CA SER A 845 23.29 -19.49 5.32
C SER A 845 23.77 -20.82 5.94
N ILE A 846 24.59 -21.59 5.21
CA ILE A 846 25.21 -22.82 5.73
C ILE A 846 26.25 -22.49 6.81
N ILE A 847 27.04 -21.41 6.66
CA ILE A 847 28.01 -20.99 7.67
C ILE A 847 27.31 -20.58 8.98
N ARG A 848 26.24 -19.77 8.93
CA ARG A 848 25.44 -19.42 10.10
C ARG A 848 24.82 -20.66 10.77
N GLY A 849 24.39 -21.65 9.98
CA GLY A 849 23.98 -22.96 10.47
C GLY A 849 25.10 -23.72 11.18
N ALA A 850 26.29 -23.79 10.56
CA ALA A 850 27.45 -24.49 11.08
C ALA A 850 27.96 -23.89 12.41
N ILE A 851 28.05 -22.57 12.51
CA ILE A 851 28.41 -21.86 13.76
C ILE A 851 27.40 -22.21 14.86
N LYS A 852 26.10 -22.15 14.56
CA LYS A 852 25.02 -22.47 15.51
C LYS A 852 24.98 -23.95 15.93
N ALA A 853 25.51 -24.85 15.11
CA ALA A 853 25.58 -26.29 15.38
C ALA A 853 26.93 -26.76 15.97
N GLY A 854 27.99 -25.92 15.92
CA GLY A 854 29.37 -26.29 16.25
C GLY A 854 30.05 -27.22 15.24
N VAL A 855 29.36 -27.55 14.14
CA VAL A 855 29.76 -28.55 13.13
C VAL A 855 29.13 -28.19 11.79
N PRO A 856 29.81 -28.32 10.64
CA PRO A 856 29.20 -28.07 9.34
C PRO A 856 28.11 -29.12 9.02
N GLU A 857 27.06 -28.70 8.30
CA GLU A 857 25.87 -29.50 8.02
C GLU A 857 25.56 -29.52 6.51
N TYR A 858 25.02 -30.64 5.99
CA TYR A 858 24.47 -30.76 4.64
C TYR A 858 23.16 -31.57 4.64
N VAL A 859 22.30 -31.32 3.66
CA VAL A 859 20.97 -31.94 3.60
C VAL A 859 21.03 -33.37 3.06
N GLY A 860 20.42 -34.33 3.77
CA GLY A 860 20.21 -35.70 3.31
C GLY A 860 21.50 -36.40 2.88
N GLY A 861 21.56 -36.85 1.62
CA GLY A 861 22.78 -37.44 1.06
C GLY A 861 23.90 -36.45 0.77
N GLY A 862 23.59 -35.16 0.61
CA GLY A 862 24.53 -34.11 0.19
C GLY A 862 25.05 -34.25 -1.25
N THR A 863 24.54 -35.22 -2.02
CA THR A 863 25.05 -35.61 -3.35
C THR A 863 24.47 -34.81 -4.52
N ALA A 864 23.47 -33.96 -4.28
CA ALA A 864 22.90 -33.10 -5.32
C ALA A 864 23.95 -32.08 -5.81
N ARG A 865 24.19 -32.04 -7.12
CA ARG A 865 25.16 -31.13 -7.75
C ARG A 865 24.50 -29.86 -8.25
N LEU A 866 25.17 -28.74 -8.00
CA LEU A 866 24.86 -27.44 -8.60
C LEU A 866 26.10 -26.84 -9.27
N GLY A 867 25.86 -25.94 -10.22
CA GLY A 867 26.88 -25.01 -10.70
C GLY A 867 27.28 -23.95 -9.66
N HIS A 868 28.34 -23.20 -9.94
CA HIS A 868 28.67 -21.96 -9.22
C HIS A 868 29.24 -20.87 -10.15
N VAL A 869 29.18 -19.61 -9.74
CA VAL A 869 29.77 -18.45 -10.45
C VAL A 869 30.21 -17.38 -9.46
N HIS A 870 31.40 -16.81 -9.65
CA HIS A 870 31.84 -15.68 -8.84
C HIS A 870 31.06 -14.42 -9.24
N VAL A 871 30.63 -13.60 -8.27
CA VAL A 871 29.75 -12.45 -8.53
C VAL A 871 30.35 -11.42 -9.51
N THR A 872 31.67 -11.27 -9.56
CA THR A 872 32.36 -10.42 -10.55
C THR A 872 32.36 -11.01 -11.97
N ASP A 873 32.54 -12.32 -12.11
CA ASP A 873 32.48 -12.99 -13.41
C ASP A 873 31.06 -12.96 -13.99
N LEU A 874 30.06 -13.10 -13.11
CA LEU A 874 28.67 -12.83 -13.45
C LEU A 874 28.47 -11.38 -13.89
N ALA A 875 29.03 -10.39 -13.18
CA ALA A 875 28.91 -8.98 -13.55
C ALA A 875 29.52 -8.63 -14.92
N MET A 876 30.67 -9.22 -15.28
CA MET A 876 31.23 -9.09 -16.63
C MET A 876 30.27 -9.60 -17.73
N LEU A 877 29.38 -10.55 -17.43
CA LEU A 877 28.39 -11.02 -18.40
C LEU A 877 27.24 -10.02 -18.59
N TYR A 878 26.81 -9.32 -17.53
CA TYR A 878 25.84 -8.22 -17.68
C TYR A 878 26.45 -7.07 -18.50
N GLU A 879 27.71 -6.72 -18.24
CA GLU A 879 28.47 -5.74 -19.03
C GLU A 879 28.56 -6.17 -20.50
N LEU A 880 28.89 -7.44 -20.79
CA LEU A 880 28.98 -7.96 -22.16
C LEU A 880 27.63 -7.92 -22.88
N ILE A 881 26.54 -8.34 -22.24
CA ILE A 881 25.19 -8.31 -22.82
C ILE A 881 24.78 -6.86 -23.15
N LEU A 882 25.02 -5.91 -22.25
CA LEU A 882 24.76 -4.49 -22.49
C LEU A 882 25.66 -3.94 -23.61
N SER A 883 26.96 -4.24 -23.59
CA SER A 883 27.93 -3.83 -24.62
C SER A 883 27.51 -4.30 -26.02
N LYS A 884 27.05 -5.55 -26.14
CA LYS A 884 26.56 -6.14 -27.39
C LYS A 884 25.31 -5.43 -27.89
N VAL A 885 24.36 -5.18 -26.99
CA VAL A 885 23.13 -4.43 -27.25
C VAL A 885 23.42 -2.99 -27.72
N LEU A 886 24.31 -2.25 -27.05
CA LEU A 886 24.69 -0.87 -27.42
C LEU A 886 25.35 -0.80 -28.80
N SER A 887 26.19 -1.79 -29.14
CA SER A 887 26.79 -1.91 -30.48
C SER A 887 25.81 -2.30 -31.60
N GLY A 888 24.52 -2.52 -31.27
CA GLY A 888 23.50 -2.97 -32.22
C GLY A 888 23.62 -4.43 -32.65
N GLU A 889 24.40 -5.25 -31.93
CA GLU A 889 24.61 -6.65 -32.28
C GLU A 889 23.36 -7.49 -31.95
N THR A 890 22.85 -8.23 -32.94
CA THR A 890 21.67 -9.09 -32.77
C THR A 890 22.03 -10.37 -32.03
N ILE A 891 22.03 -10.30 -30.70
CA ILE A 891 22.22 -11.44 -29.81
C ILE A 891 20.87 -12.11 -29.44
N PRO A 892 20.85 -13.40 -29.04
CA PRO A 892 19.62 -14.11 -28.68
C PRO A 892 18.78 -13.42 -27.59
N SER A 893 17.47 -13.39 -27.78
CA SER A 893 16.48 -12.72 -26.91
C SER A 893 15.17 -13.52 -26.82
N GLY A 894 14.29 -13.19 -25.86
CA GLY A 894 13.02 -13.88 -25.62
C GLY A 894 13.23 -15.35 -25.26
N ARG A 895 12.47 -16.27 -25.88
CA ARG A 895 12.59 -17.75 -25.69
C ARG A 895 14.01 -18.31 -25.91
N ARG A 896 14.88 -17.55 -26.59
CA ARG A 896 16.26 -17.93 -26.91
C ARG A 896 17.31 -17.11 -26.16
N GLY A 897 16.89 -16.13 -25.35
CA GLY A 897 17.74 -15.21 -24.61
C GLY A 897 17.94 -15.58 -23.14
N ILE A 898 17.88 -16.88 -22.79
CA ILE A 898 18.22 -17.37 -21.45
C ILE A 898 19.71 -17.69 -21.45
N TYR A 899 20.48 -17.05 -20.58
CA TYR A 899 21.94 -17.17 -20.50
C TYR A 899 22.37 -17.87 -19.22
N PHE A 900 23.11 -18.97 -19.36
CA PHE A 900 23.80 -19.58 -18.23
C PHE A 900 25.14 -18.90 -18.00
N SER A 901 25.62 -18.96 -16.75
CA SER A 901 26.89 -18.35 -16.33
C SER A 901 27.72 -19.30 -15.46
N ASN A 902 27.51 -20.61 -15.59
CA ASN A 902 28.19 -21.58 -14.73
C ASN A 902 29.69 -21.70 -15.03
N THR A 903 30.52 -21.63 -14.00
CA THR A 903 32.00 -21.67 -14.11
C THR A 903 32.64 -22.97 -13.60
N GLY A 904 31.92 -23.73 -12.77
CA GLY A 904 32.39 -25.01 -12.21
C GLY A 904 31.21 -25.81 -11.64
N SER A 905 31.42 -26.66 -10.63
CA SER A 905 30.30 -27.32 -9.94
C SER A 905 30.71 -27.97 -8.63
N HIS A 906 29.80 -27.99 -7.66
CA HIS A 906 29.97 -28.60 -6.35
C HIS A 906 28.81 -29.54 -6.03
N ASN A 907 28.93 -30.29 -4.93
CA ASN A 907 27.80 -30.89 -4.22
C ASN A 907 27.79 -30.38 -2.78
N TRP A 908 26.66 -30.53 -2.08
CA TRP A 908 26.46 -29.96 -0.75
C TRP A 908 27.33 -30.58 0.35
N ARG A 909 27.71 -31.87 0.22
CA ARG A 909 28.63 -32.51 1.17
C ARG A 909 30.03 -31.89 1.10
N ASP A 910 30.56 -31.77 -0.11
CA ASP A 910 31.91 -31.22 -0.32
C ASP A 910 31.96 -29.73 0.01
N LEU A 911 30.88 -28.99 -0.30
CA LEU A 911 30.70 -27.59 0.12
C LEU A 911 30.67 -27.44 1.65
N ALA A 912 29.95 -28.31 2.37
CA ALA A 912 29.97 -28.32 3.83
C ALA A 912 31.37 -28.69 4.38
N GLY A 913 32.12 -29.54 3.68
CA GLY A 913 33.54 -29.81 3.98
C GLY A 913 34.45 -28.59 3.79
N LEU A 914 34.20 -27.74 2.78
CA LEU A 914 34.91 -26.46 2.61
C LEU A 914 34.55 -25.46 3.73
N VAL A 915 33.28 -25.39 4.14
CA VAL A 915 32.85 -24.61 5.33
C VAL A 915 33.55 -25.13 6.61
N GLY A 916 33.69 -26.44 6.78
CA GLY A 916 34.41 -27.05 7.91
C GLY A 916 35.90 -26.73 7.94
N LYS A 917 36.58 -26.82 6.79
CA LYS A 917 37.98 -26.39 6.65
C LYS A 917 38.14 -24.91 7.01
N ALA A 918 37.26 -24.04 6.51
CA ALA A 918 37.31 -22.60 6.77
C ALA A 918 37.08 -22.25 8.25
N GLY A 919 35.99 -22.74 8.85
CA GLY A 919 35.67 -22.47 10.25
C GLY A 919 36.75 -23.00 11.21
N ALA A 920 37.33 -24.17 10.94
CA ALA A 920 38.44 -24.70 11.74
C ALA A 920 39.79 -24.00 11.46
N SER A 921 39.95 -23.28 10.35
CA SER A 921 41.14 -22.43 10.11
C SER A 921 41.05 -21.08 10.80
N LEU A 922 39.83 -20.58 11.02
CA LEU A 922 39.54 -19.36 11.79
C LEU A 922 39.35 -19.63 13.30
N GLY A 923 39.40 -20.89 13.74
CA GLY A 923 39.15 -21.28 15.14
C GLY A 923 37.70 -21.20 15.59
N ALA A 924 36.75 -21.03 14.66
CA ALA A 924 35.32 -20.86 14.92
C ALA A 924 34.52 -22.17 14.95
N LEU A 925 35.10 -23.30 14.53
CA LEU A 925 34.51 -24.65 14.60
C LEU A 925 35.54 -25.66 15.13
N GLU A 926 35.12 -26.51 16.07
CA GLU A 926 35.95 -27.61 16.61
C GLU A 926 36.03 -28.78 15.63
N SER A 927 34.94 -29.08 14.90
CA SER A 927 34.89 -30.15 13.90
C SER A 927 35.00 -29.62 12.48
N ARG A 928 35.84 -30.29 11.67
CA ARG A 928 35.91 -30.12 10.21
C ARG A 928 34.94 -31.02 9.46
N GLU A 929 34.57 -32.16 10.06
CA GLU A 929 33.81 -33.21 9.39
C GLU A 929 32.32 -32.85 9.35
N PRO A 930 31.71 -32.75 8.16
CA PRO A 930 30.34 -32.31 8.03
C PRO A 930 29.35 -33.46 8.24
N ARG A 931 28.19 -33.15 8.84
CA ARG A 931 27.13 -34.12 9.11
C ARG A 931 25.90 -33.93 8.24
N SER A 932 25.16 -35.02 8.03
CA SER A 932 23.83 -34.98 7.43
C SER A 932 22.81 -34.35 8.39
N VAL A 933 21.83 -33.64 7.84
CA VAL A 933 20.59 -33.19 8.48
C VAL A 933 19.37 -33.49 7.58
N SER A 934 18.18 -33.57 8.17
CA SER A 934 16.93 -33.70 7.42
C SER A 934 16.51 -32.40 6.73
N LEU A 935 15.49 -32.47 5.85
CA LEU A 935 14.93 -31.27 5.20
C LEU A 935 14.18 -30.37 6.20
N GLU A 936 13.57 -30.96 7.21
CA GLU A 936 12.88 -30.28 8.31
C GLU A 936 13.90 -29.59 9.23
N GLU A 937 15.03 -30.24 9.52
CA GLU A 937 16.15 -29.63 10.25
C GLU A 937 16.74 -28.44 9.48
N ALA A 938 17.06 -28.60 8.19
CA ALA A 938 17.63 -27.52 7.37
C ALA A 938 16.63 -26.36 7.18
N GLY A 939 15.37 -26.65 6.88
CA GLY A 939 14.30 -25.66 6.72
C GLY A 939 14.08 -24.84 8.00
N SER A 940 13.99 -25.50 9.17
CA SER A 940 13.79 -24.82 10.45
C SER A 940 15.04 -24.12 10.99
N ARG A 941 16.24 -24.69 10.85
CA ARG A 941 17.46 -24.14 11.47
C ARG A 941 18.18 -23.09 10.65
N TRP A 942 18.21 -23.23 9.31
CA TRP A 942 19.00 -22.35 8.44
C TRP A 942 18.15 -21.26 7.77
N LEU A 943 16.89 -21.57 7.41
CA LEU A 943 16.08 -20.75 6.50
C LEU A 943 14.81 -20.17 7.12
N ASN A 944 14.32 -20.75 8.23
CA ASN A 944 12.95 -20.57 8.72
C ASN A 944 11.89 -20.77 7.60
N ALA A 945 12.08 -21.82 6.79
CA ALA A 945 11.31 -22.10 5.58
C ALA A 945 10.86 -23.56 5.49
N THR A 946 9.98 -23.86 4.52
CA THR A 946 9.43 -25.22 4.35
C THR A 946 10.50 -26.22 3.87
N PRO A 947 10.32 -27.54 4.15
CA PRO A 947 11.17 -28.60 3.59
C PRO A 947 11.33 -28.52 2.06
N GLN A 948 10.28 -28.10 1.33
CA GLN A 948 10.33 -27.89 -0.12
C GLN A 948 11.29 -26.77 -0.53
N ILE A 949 11.30 -25.65 0.21
CA ILE A 949 12.23 -24.53 -0.05
C ILE A 949 13.66 -24.95 0.31
N ALA A 950 13.84 -25.69 1.40
CA ALA A 950 15.14 -26.28 1.76
C ALA A 950 15.65 -27.23 0.66
N GLU A 951 14.79 -28.09 0.10
CA GLU A 951 15.19 -29.01 -0.97
C GLU A 951 15.57 -28.25 -2.25
N MET A 952 14.70 -27.35 -2.73
CA MET A 952 14.94 -26.61 -3.98
C MET A 952 16.22 -25.76 -3.96
N ASN A 953 16.67 -25.32 -2.78
CA ASN A 953 17.86 -24.46 -2.64
C ASN A 953 19.12 -25.19 -2.15
N TYR A 954 18.99 -26.35 -1.48
CA TYR A 954 20.10 -27.04 -0.78
C TYR A 954 20.14 -28.57 -0.95
N ALA A 955 19.26 -29.16 -1.77
CA ALA A 955 19.29 -30.60 -2.09
C ALA A 955 18.72 -30.98 -3.49
N ALA A 956 18.37 -30.02 -4.34
CA ALA A 956 17.94 -30.27 -5.71
C ALA A 956 19.13 -30.24 -6.69
N HIS A 957 19.09 -31.09 -7.72
CA HIS A 957 20.10 -31.13 -8.78
C HIS A 957 19.84 -30.02 -9.80
N SER A 958 20.86 -29.21 -10.13
CA SER A 958 20.77 -28.19 -11.19
C SER A 958 22.10 -28.10 -11.93
N SER A 959 22.20 -28.82 -13.06
CA SER A 959 23.42 -28.90 -13.88
C SER A 959 23.23 -28.07 -15.16
N THR A 960 24.03 -27.02 -15.30
CA THR A 960 24.01 -26.14 -16.49
C THR A 960 25.41 -25.97 -17.09
N LYS A 961 25.43 -25.78 -18.42
CA LYS A 961 26.61 -25.58 -19.25
C LYS A 961 26.40 -24.35 -20.13
N PRO A 962 27.11 -23.24 -19.91
CA PRO A 962 26.97 -22.06 -20.76
C PRO A 962 27.62 -22.31 -22.12
N VAL A 963 26.93 -21.90 -23.18
CA VAL A 963 27.41 -21.94 -24.57
C VAL A 963 27.21 -20.58 -25.23
N LEU A 964 26.04 -19.95 -25.03
CA LEU A 964 25.75 -18.60 -25.55
C LEU A 964 26.73 -17.56 -25.00
N ALA A 965 26.96 -17.52 -23.69
CA ALA A 965 27.85 -16.53 -23.09
C ALA A 965 29.31 -16.66 -23.58
N PRO A 966 29.96 -17.84 -23.57
CA PRO A 966 31.28 -18.02 -24.17
C PRO A 966 31.36 -17.67 -25.67
N GLU A 967 30.31 -17.94 -26.46
CA GLU A 967 30.27 -17.59 -27.89
C GLU A 967 30.15 -16.08 -28.12
N LEU A 968 29.45 -15.33 -27.26
CA LEU A 968 29.43 -13.86 -27.30
C LEU A 968 30.77 -13.22 -26.87
N GLY A 969 31.70 -14.01 -26.31
CA GLY A 969 33.02 -13.56 -25.88
C GLY A 969 33.24 -13.51 -24.37
N TRP A 970 32.31 -14.01 -23.55
CA TRP A 970 32.47 -14.04 -22.09
C TRP A 970 33.65 -14.94 -21.68
N ARG A 971 34.55 -14.41 -20.85
CA ARG A 971 35.72 -15.12 -20.32
C ARG A 971 35.74 -14.92 -18.80
N PRO A 972 35.18 -15.85 -18.00
CA PRO A 972 35.32 -15.79 -16.54
C PRO A 972 36.80 -15.80 -16.14
N THR A 973 37.13 -15.07 -15.08
CA THR A 973 38.49 -14.92 -14.56
C THR A 973 38.77 -15.81 -13.36
N LYS A 974 37.74 -16.29 -12.66
CA LYS A 974 37.88 -17.06 -11.43
C LYS A 974 38.02 -18.55 -11.69
N THR A 975 38.77 -19.18 -10.79
CA THR A 975 39.20 -20.57 -10.86
C THR A 975 38.66 -21.39 -9.68
N GLU A 976 38.84 -22.71 -9.70
CA GLU A 976 38.52 -23.56 -8.54
C GLU A 976 39.28 -23.12 -7.27
N ALA A 977 40.47 -22.53 -7.40
CA ALA A 977 41.23 -21.99 -6.28
C ALA A 977 40.60 -20.72 -5.69
N ASP A 978 39.97 -19.88 -6.51
CA ASP A 978 39.17 -18.74 -6.02
C ASP A 978 37.90 -19.23 -5.31
N TRP A 979 37.27 -20.30 -5.82
CA TRP A 979 36.15 -20.97 -5.16
C TRP A 979 36.54 -21.51 -3.78
N GLU A 980 37.59 -22.33 -3.67
CA GLU A 980 38.05 -22.87 -2.38
C GLU A 980 38.45 -21.74 -1.40
N ALA A 981 39.17 -20.72 -1.87
CA ALA A 981 39.59 -19.59 -1.03
C ALA A 981 38.40 -18.76 -0.52
N SER A 982 37.33 -18.62 -1.31
CA SER A 982 36.17 -17.81 -0.96
C SER A 982 35.44 -18.25 0.31
N PHE A 983 35.59 -19.51 0.74
CA PHE A 983 34.98 -20.01 1.96
C PHE A 983 35.57 -19.37 3.22
N VAL A 984 36.86 -19.04 3.24
CA VAL A 984 37.48 -18.35 4.39
C VAL A 984 37.00 -16.91 4.47
N GLU A 985 36.90 -16.22 3.34
CA GLU A 985 36.35 -14.85 3.28
C GLU A 985 34.87 -14.82 3.68
N ALA A 986 34.05 -15.73 3.13
CA ALA A 986 32.62 -15.81 3.47
C ALA A 986 32.39 -16.18 4.94
N PHE A 987 33.27 -16.99 5.55
CA PHE A 987 33.19 -17.33 6.96
C PHE A 987 33.58 -16.13 7.84
N GLN A 988 34.67 -15.44 7.50
CA GLN A 988 35.06 -14.21 8.20
C GLN A 988 33.97 -13.14 8.13
N MET A 989 33.35 -12.93 6.97
CA MET A 989 32.24 -11.98 6.83
C MET A 989 31.04 -12.31 7.74
N VAL A 990 30.72 -13.59 7.95
CA VAL A 990 29.65 -13.99 8.88
C VAL A 990 30.05 -13.78 10.35
N LEU A 991 31.33 -13.91 10.70
CA LEU A 991 31.84 -13.58 12.04
C LEU A 991 31.81 -12.06 12.26
N ASP A 992 32.21 -11.27 11.26
CA ASP A 992 32.18 -9.80 11.28
C ASP A 992 30.73 -9.27 11.38
N GLU A 993 29.76 -9.94 10.73
CA GLU A 993 28.31 -9.69 10.88
C GLU A 993 27.78 -9.99 12.29
N GLN A 994 28.34 -10.99 12.99
CA GLN A 994 27.92 -11.38 14.34
C GLN A 994 28.56 -10.54 15.46
N ALA A 995 29.52 -9.69 15.13
CA ALA A 995 30.22 -8.79 16.05
C ALA A 995 29.67 -7.35 16.06
N GLN A 996 28.59 -7.08 15.31
CA GLN A 996 27.94 -5.77 15.12
C GLN A 996 26.53 -5.75 15.73
#